data_AF-A0A4P9Z5W3-F1
#
_entry.id   AF-A0A4P9Z5W3-F1
#
_cell.length_a   1.000
_cell.length_b   1.000
_cell.length_c   1.000
_cell.angle_alpha   90.00
_cell.angle_beta   90.00
_cell.angle_gamma   90.00
#
_symmetry.space_group_name_H-M   'P 1'
#
loop_
_entity.id
_entity.type
_entity.pdbx_description
1 polymer ?
#
loop_
_entity_poly.entity_id
_entity_poly.type
_entity_poly.pdbx_seq_one_letter_code
_entity_poly.pdbx_strand_id
1 'polypeptide(L)'
;MGVWLRGLREGSKLTLRDLAQRSEVDHAYIHRLETGAKESPSDEVVNKLSVALSPTERDAEIFRFLANHPNVDVDMLNFVRENADVTFAEFHMLTTVVNRGTRPDYATSLARIPMKAREFITSCGPSALPVLVERYAAEIGGSIKQETLGENEDAWSVRLPSGKYRICVNCAHNSRRQRFSICHEVAHAVLGIPADHAQPSWRYTQRPQGEIFCDTFAAELLLPYKLFKPRVDMADMGLAAVNALADEFDASLISTGSRFATFSRVPCAFVLAEGGKVRYSARSAALRDARAWIKSGSAIPTSSYSARARAGENPTGPEEAAPEEWFEDWEREGALYEDVLHLDRWDQTLTLLWFEDDEVPPPRPERKQWEERSYGLRELDEHCRVLSLDGGGAKGFYTLGALKEIEALVGCPLFEKFDLIYGTSTGAIIAALLGLGKSVEEIRTLYRDHVVKVMAAWLPSSKTAALEELAADVFGELKFDAFKTDIGIVGTRWLEERPIIFKTNRRQAFSGKASFEAGFGCTIADAVIGSCSAYPFFEKKFVLTGHGERIEVRDGGFVANNPALFAIVDATESLGFPRTDVRVVSIGVGEYPPPKLPTWSVRKWASKLPTMVFLQKTMEISTQSMDQLRKVLFREVQTVRIHNKYTQPELATDMLEVDLDKLNTLEDVVAIAESQLDTWSQQGKTAQFTTTYNSIREKLLDGHAPYPVKNVEIRLQGSYGNDTNVWADSDVDIVLKHTGAFYHDLSEMPAEKQQAFTKAYGADAAYGYHHFKTDALKWINGLYKDDVDSYGKKAVKVRGNGNRRNADIIICQEFRRYRDFNGIGHEEFAEGIAFYIGNQRIENFPKQHSDNCTAKHQETGNFKHMVRIFKNMRNRMIENGFLAEGIAPSYFIEGMLWNVPKDKFAGTYAEAWVACFNWIVTTDKTKLTTASGLHWLVRDNSPVCWPTANFNTFTAALKKYWES
;
A
#
# COMPACT_ATOMS: atom_id res chain seq x y z
N MET A 1 8.53 16.58 -15.57
CA MET A 1 8.89 17.82 -16.31
C MET A 1 7.72 18.40 -17.10
N GLY A 2 7.16 17.69 -18.08
CA GLY A 2 6.13 18.24 -18.99
C GLY A 2 4.88 18.83 -18.30
N VAL A 3 4.41 18.19 -17.23
CA VAL A 3 3.30 18.69 -16.39
C VAL A 3 3.63 20.05 -15.76
N TRP A 4 4.87 20.22 -15.26
CA TRP A 4 5.34 21.46 -14.65
C TRP A 4 5.52 22.57 -15.69
N LEU A 5 6.12 22.25 -16.85
CA LEU A 5 6.28 23.18 -17.97
C LEU A 5 4.93 23.71 -18.46
N ARG A 6 3.96 22.81 -18.65
CA ARG A 6 2.59 23.17 -19.04
C ARG A 6 1.94 24.07 -17.99
N GLY A 7 2.08 23.73 -16.71
CA GLY A 7 1.57 24.53 -15.61
C GLY A 7 2.14 25.95 -15.57
N LEU A 8 3.46 26.11 -15.77
CA LEU A 8 4.10 27.42 -15.85
C LEU A 8 3.64 28.22 -17.08
N ARG A 9 3.53 27.59 -18.25
CA ARG A 9 3.04 28.25 -19.47
C ARG A 9 1.60 28.74 -19.33
N GLU A 10 0.72 27.88 -18.81
CA GLU A 10 -0.70 28.20 -18.57
C GLU A 10 -0.86 29.28 -17.49
N GLY A 11 -0.08 29.20 -16.41
CA GLY A 11 -0.04 30.22 -15.35
C GLY A 11 0.39 31.60 -15.86
N SER A 12 1.35 31.63 -16.79
CA SER A 12 1.81 32.85 -17.46
C SER A 12 0.93 33.29 -18.65
N LYS A 13 -0.20 32.59 -18.90
CA LYS A 13 -1.16 32.87 -19.98
C LYS A 13 -0.54 32.91 -21.39
N LEU A 14 0.51 32.12 -21.63
CA LEU A 14 1.18 32.05 -22.93
C LEU A 14 0.63 30.90 -23.78
N THR A 15 0.45 31.13 -25.08
CA THR A 15 0.23 30.03 -26.02
C THR A 15 1.56 29.32 -26.33
N LEU A 16 1.50 28.11 -26.90
CA LEU A 16 2.70 27.39 -27.36
C LEU A 16 3.51 28.22 -28.36
N ARG A 17 2.85 29.02 -29.21
CA ARG A 17 3.52 29.90 -30.19
C ARG A 17 4.16 31.11 -29.52
N ASP A 18 3.53 31.67 -28.50
CA ASP A 18 4.10 32.80 -27.75
C ASP A 18 5.35 32.38 -26.98
N LEU A 19 5.30 31.21 -26.33
CA LEU A 19 6.46 30.66 -25.63
C LEU A 19 7.60 30.31 -26.61
N ALA A 20 7.28 29.75 -27.77
CA ALA A 20 8.26 29.45 -28.82
C ALA A 20 8.96 30.71 -29.34
N GLN A 21 8.21 31.77 -29.60
CA GLN A 21 8.75 33.04 -30.07
C GLN A 21 9.65 33.71 -29.01
N ARG A 22 9.30 33.60 -27.72
CA ARG A 22 10.07 34.20 -26.61
C ARG A 22 11.31 33.40 -26.22
N SER A 23 11.27 32.08 -26.36
CA SER A 23 12.38 31.19 -26.00
C SER A 23 13.30 30.87 -27.17
N GLU A 24 12.92 31.21 -28.40
CA GLU A 24 13.59 30.76 -29.63
C GLU A 24 13.68 29.22 -29.74
N VAL A 25 12.73 28.51 -29.11
CA VAL A 25 12.59 27.06 -29.15
C VAL A 25 11.38 26.70 -30.00
N ASP A 26 11.52 25.73 -30.90
CA ASP A 26 10.43 25.35 -31.79
C ASP A 26 9.16 24.90 -31.04
N HIS A 27 8.01 25.43 -31.43
CA HIS A 27 6.72 25.17 -30.78
C HIS A 27 6.29 23.69 -30.80
N ALA A 28 6.67 22.93 -31.84
CA ALA A 28 6.36 21.50 -31.89
C ALA A 28 7.25 20.71 -30.93
N TYR A 29 8.49 21.16 -30.70
CA TYR A 29 9.38 20.62 -29.68
C TYR A 29 8.87 20.91 -28.25
N ILE A 30 8.42 22.14 -27.98
CA ILE A 30 7.78 22.48 -26.68
C ILE A 30 6.55 21.61 -26.42
N HIS A 31 5.71 21.37 -27.43
CA HIS A 31 4.54 20.49 -27.30
C HIS A 31 4.93 19.03 -26.97
N ARG A 32 6.02 18.52 -27.55
CA ARG A 32 6.55 17.18 -27.22
C ARG A 32 7.07 17.10 -25.78
N LEU A 33 7.75 18.15 -25.30
CA LEU A 33 8.19 18.26 -23.91
C LEU A 33 6.99 18.30 -22.93
N GLU A 34 5.92 19.03 -23.26
CA GLU A 34 4.71 19.11 -22.44
C GLU A 34 3.87 17.82 -22.45
N THR A 35 3.96 17.02 -23.51
CA THR A 35 3.20 15.76 -23.65
C THR A 35 3.97 14.53 -23.18
N GLY A 36 5.23 14.69 -22.76
CA GLY A 36 6.03 13.61 -22.19
C GLY A 36 6.55 12.60 -23.23
N ALA A 37 6.56 12.96 -24.52
CA ALA A 37 7.33 12.20 -25.52
C ALA A 37 8.81 12.25 -25.08
N LYS A 38 9.48 11.10 -24.97
CA LYS A 38 10.84 10.92 -24.39
C LYS A 38 11.94 11.75 -25.08
N GLU A 39 11.92 13.06 -24.88
CA GLU A 39 12.96 14.00 -25.28
C GLU A 39 13.47 14.67 -24.00
N SER A 40 14.73 14.41 -23.65
CA SER A 40 15.42 15.16 -22.60
C SER A 40 15.93 16.46 -23.21
N PRO A 41 15.41 17.64 -22.82
CA PRO A 41 15.90 18.90 -23.35
C PRO A 41 17.32 19.16 -22.85
N SER A 42 18.15 19.80 -23.68
CA SER A 42 19.48 20.25 -23.26
C SER A 42 19.36 21.36 -22.21
N ASP A 43 20.41 21.56 -21.40
CA ASP A 43 20.45 22.66 -20.43
C ASP A 43 20.25 24.03 -21.10
N GLU A 44 20.70 24.18 -22.34
CA GLU A 44 20.46 25.39 -23.16
C GLU A 44 18.96 25.60 -23.42
N VAL A 45 18.22 24.55 -23.76
CA VAL A 45 16.76 24.62 -23.97
C VAL A 45 16.02 24.89 -22.66
N VAL A 46 16.41 24.23 -21.57
CA VAL A 46 15.82 24.46 -20.24
C VAL A 46 16.01 25.90 -19.80
N ASN A 47 17.20 26.45 -20.02
CA ASN A 47 17.49 27.85 -19.70
C ASN A 47 16.70 28.82 -20.59
N LYS A 48 16.63 28.58 -21.90
CA LYS A 48 15.81 29.39 -22.82
C LYS A 48 14.33 29.40 -22.43
N LEU A 49 13.77 28.25 -22.05
CA LEU A 49 12.38 28.14 -21.59
C LEU A 49 12.18 28.80 -20.23
N SER A 50 13.11 28.62 -19.29
CA SER A 50 13.03 29.24 -17.96
C SER A 50 13.11 30.77 -18.05
N VAL A 51 13.96 31.32 -18.92
CA VAL A 51 14.05 32.78 -19.16
C VAL A 51 12.78 33.30 -19.81
N ALA A 52 12.22 32.59 -20.80
CA ALA A 52 11.00 33.01 -21.49
C ALA A 52 9.74 32.95 -20.61
N LEU A 53 9.71 32.05 -19.63
CA LEU A 53 8.60 31.88 -18.68
C LEU A 53 8.69 32.82 -17.47
N SER A 54 9.89 33.31 -17.14
CA SER A 54 10.18 34.11 -15.92
C SER A 54 9.50 33.57 -14.65
N PRO A 55 9.67 32.27 -14.29
CA PRO A 55 9.04 31.70 -13.12
C PRO A 55 9.68 32.22 -11.82
N THR A 56 9.05 31.95 -10.68
CA THR A 56 9.66 32.23 -9.36
C THR A 56 10.97 31.44 -9.20
N GLU A 57 11.85 31.88 -8.29
CA GLU A 57 13.13 31.20 -8.03
C GLU A 57 12.92 29.71 -7.71
N ARG A 58 11.97 29.41 -6.81
CA ARG A 58 11.48 28.07 -6.48
C ARG A 58 11.09 27.26 -7.71
N ASP A 59 10.21 27.81 -8.55
CA ASP A 59 9.68 27.09 -9.70
C ASP A 59 10.74 26.89 -10.80
N ALA A 60 11.70 27.80 -10.92
CA ALA A 60 12.87 27.67 -11.80
C ALA A 60 13.78 26.52 -11.35
N GLU A 61 14.02 26.40 -10.04
CA GLU A 61 14.82 25.31 -9.46
C GLU A 61 14.13 23.95 -9.63
N ILE A 62 12.83 23.87 -9.33
CA ILE A 62 12.02 22.65 -9.54
C ILE A 62 12.02 22.27 -11.03
N PHE A 63 11.85 23.24 -11.93
CA PHE A 63 11.84 22.99 -13.37
C PHE A 63 13.18 22.43 -13.87
N ARG A 64 14.31 23.00 -13.45
CA ARG A 64 15.66 22.50 -13.76
C ARG A 64 15.91 21.11 -13.17
N PHE A 65 15.48 20.88 -11.94
CA PHE A 65 15.59 19.56 -11.32
C PHE A 65 14.82 18.49 -12.08
N LEU A 66 13.59 18.80 -12.49
CA LEU A 66 12.72 17.88 -13.24
C LEU A 66 13.21 17.57 -14.65
N ALA A 67 14.00 18.46 -15.26
CA ALA A 67 14.65 18.19 -16.54
C ALA A 67 15.66 17.03 -16.44
N ASN A 68 16.33 16.91 -15.28
CA ASN A 68 17.32 15.87 -15.00
C ASN A 68 16.75 14.67 -14.22
N HIS A 69 15.54 14.78 -13.67
CA HIS A 69 14.86 13.75 -12.87
C HIS A 69 13.45 13.47 -13.40
N PRO A 70 13.32 12.70 -14.49
CA PRO A 70 12.02 12.47 -15.14
C PRO A 70 11.07 11.56 -14.35
N ASN A 71 11.57 10.86 -13.31
CA ASN A 71 10.83 9.85 -12.54
C ASN A 71 10.12 10.40 -11.28
N VAL A 72 9.80 11.69 -11.27
CA VAL A 72 9.09 12.34 -10.16
C VAL A 72 7.58 12.15 -10.34
N ASP A 73 6.91 11.67 -9.29
CA ASP A 73 5.47 11.40 -9.25
C ASP A 73 4.63 12.64 -9.62
N VAL A 74 3.59 12.42 -10.44
CA VAL A 74 2.76 13.51 -11.00
C VAL A 74 1.81 14.09 -9.96
N ASP A 75 1.30 13.29 -9.02
CA ASP A 75 0.39 13.75 -7.97
C ASP A 75 1.13 14.60 -6.94
N MET A 76 2.37 14.22 -6.60
CA MET A 76 3.26 15.07 -5.82
C MET A 76 3.59 16.40 -6.53
N LEU A 77 3.78 16.39 -7.85
CA LEU A 77 3.99 17.63 -8.61
C LEU A 77 2.76 18.52 -8.61
N ASN A 78 1.56 17.94 -8.72
CA ASN A 78 0.31 18.67 -8.62
C ASN A 78 0.15 19.27 -7.21
N PHE A 79 0.46 18.50 -6.16
CA PHE A 79 0.44 18.96 -4.78
C PHE A 79 1.40 20.13 -4.54
N VAL A 80 2.67 20.04 -4.95
CA VAL A 80 3.67 21.12 -4.78
C VAL A 80 3.34 22.36 -5.62
N ARG A 81 2.61 22.18 -6.73
CA ARG A 81 2.11 23.29 -7.54
C ARG A 81 0.93 24.01 -6.87
N GLU A 82 0.06 23.27 -6.18
CA GLU A 82 -1.09 23.82 -5.43
C GLU A 82 -0.68 24.46 -4.09
N ASN A 83 0.49 24.08 -3.54
CA ASN A 83 1.01 24.59 -2.28
C ASN A 83 2.25 25.45 -2.52
N ALA A 84 2.06 26.77 -2.59
CA ALA A 84 3.13 27.75 -2.88
C ALA A 84 4.27 27.72 -1.84
N ASP A 85 3.97 27.32 -0.60
CA ASP A 85 4.91 27.36 0.53
C ASP A 85 5.95 26.23 0.53
N VAL A 86 5.76 25.18 -0.28
CA VAL A 86 6.73 24.08 -0.40
C VAL A 86 7.96 24.55 -1.17
N THR A 87 9.09 24.66 -0.48
CA THR A 87 10.37 25.09 -1.02
C THR A 87 10.98 24.04 -1.97
N PHE A 88 11.92 24.45 -2.84
CA PHE A 88 12.65 23.51 -3.69
C PHE A 88 13.37 22.44 -2.86
N ALA A 89 13.88 22.79 -1.68
CA ALA A 89 14.61 21.86 -0.82
C ALA A 89 13.69 20.79 -0.19
N GLU A 90 12.47 21.15 0.20
CA GLU A 90 11.44 20.20 0.65
C GLU A 90 10.98 19.29 -0.49
N PHE A 91 10.73 19.84 -1.68
CA PHE A 91 10.43 19.07 -2.88
C PHE A 91 11.58 18.12 -3.26
N HIS A 92 12.82 18.59 -3.18
CA HIS A 92 14.03 17.79 -3.42
C HIS A 92 14.13 16.65 -2.39
N MET A 93 13.83 16.89 -1.12
CA MET A 93 13.82 15.85 -0.08
C MET A 93 12.72 14.79 -0.33
N LEU A 94 11.49 15.23 -0.62
CA LEU A 94 10.36 14.35 -0.98
C LEU A 94 10.67 13.50 -2.23
N THR A 95 11.48 14.01 -3.16
CA THR A 95 11.86 13.33 -4.40
C THR A 95 13.10 12.44 -4.27
N THR A 96 14.08 12.77 -3.41
CA THR A 96 15.39 12.09 -3.35
C THR A 96 15.56 11.06 -2.22
N VAL A 97 14.62 10.96 -1.27
CA VAL A 97 14.62 9.85 -0.30
C VAL A 97 14.21 8.54 -1.01
N VAL A 98 15.18 7.66 -1.23
CA VAL A 98 14.98 6.35 -1.86
C VAL A 98 14.50 5.33 -0.81
N ASN A 99 13.42 4.60 -1.10
CA ASN A 99 13.27 3.23 -0.61
C ASN A 99 12.66 2.31 -1.69
N ARG A 100 13.08 1.05 -1.62
CA ARG A 100 12.66 -0.08 -2.44
C ARG A 100 11.17 -0.35 -2.22
N GLY A 101 10.35 0.13 -3.14
CA GLY A 101 9.27 -0.73 -3.63
C GLY A 101 7.82 -0.34 -3.36
N THR A 102 7.59 0.62 -2.48
CA THR A 102 6.41 1.49 -2.38
C THR A 102 6.79 2.57 -1.36
N ARG A 103 6.59 3.86 -1.67
CA ARG A 103 6.85 4.93 -0.70
C ARG A 103 5.72 4.95 0.30
N PRO A 104 6.01 4.93 1.61
CA PRO A 104 4.97 4.81 2.62
C PRO A 104 4.41 6.19 2.99
N ASP A 105 3.30 6.17 3.71
CA ASP A 105 2.71 7.37 4.30
C ASP A 105 3.63 8.06 5.32
N TYR A 106 3.18 9.22 5.76
CA TYR A 106 3.80 10.09 6.74
C TYR A 106 4.18 9.37 8.06
N ALA A 107 3.29 8.53 8.60
CA ALA A 107 3.49 7.80 9.86
C ALA A 107 4.64 6.78 9.77
N THR A 108 4.76 6.10 8.63
CA THR A 108 5.84 5.13 8.40
C THR A 108 7.21 5.79 8.21
N SER A 109 7.23 7.03 7.73
CA SER A 109 8.47 7.81 7.57
C SER A 109 9.02 8.26 8.94
N LEU A 110 8.15 8.63 9.88
CA LEU A 110 8.48 8.93 11.28
C LEU A 110 9.04 7.72 12.05
N ALA A 111 8.42 6.54 11.88
CA ALA A 111 8.86 5.30 12.54
C ALA A 111 10.29 4.86 12.19
N ARG A 112 10.81 5.36 11.07
CA ARG A 112 12.13 4.98 10.53
C ARG A 112 13.24 5.95 10.93
N ILE A 113 12.91 7.14 11.46
CA ILE A 113 13.91 8.12 11.91
C ILE A 113 14.80 7.57 13.04
N PRO A 114 14.28 6.92 14.10
CA PRO A 114 15.11 6.30 15.12
C PRO A 114 15.99 5.18 14.57
N MET A 115 15.52 4.42 13.55
CA MET A 115 16.32 3.37 12.92
C MET A 115 17.53 3.95 12.18
N LYS A 116 17.33 5.02 11.40
CA LYS A 116 18.43 5.73 10.74
C LYS A 116 19.42 6.32 11.73
N ALA A 117 18.93 6.89 12.85
CA ALA A 117 19.81 7.39 13.90
C ALA A 117 20.65 6.25 14.51
N ARG A 118 20.07 5.06 14.72
CA ARG A 118 20.81 3.88 15.20
C ARG A 118 21.84 3.37 14.20
N GLU A 119 21.52 3.38 12.90
CA GLU A 119 22.47 3.06 11.83
C GLU A 119 23.66 4.04 11.84
N PHE A 120 23.37 5.34 11.97
CA PHE A 120 24.39 6.39 12.07
C PHE A 120 25.25 6.26 13.34
N ILE A 121 24.64 6.01 14.50
CA ILE A 121 25.38 5.74 15.75
C ILE A 121 26.30 4.52 15.56
N THR A 122 25.84 3.50 14.84
CA THR A 122 26.63 2.29 14.57
C THR A 122 27.82 2.59 13.66
N SER A 123 27.69 3.47 12.66
CA SER A 123 28.83 3.88 11.81
C SER A 123 29.89 4.65 12.59
N CYS A 124 29.49 5.41 13.61
CA CYS A 124 30.37 6.21 14.45
C CYS A 124 31.20 5.40 15.48
N GLY A 125 30.93 4.09 15.64
CA GLY A 125 31.63 3.21 16.59
C GLY A 125 31.14 3.31 18.06
N PRO A 126 31.79 2.60 19.01
CA PRO A 126 31.33 2.54 20.40
C PRO A 126 31.40 3.91 21.10
N SER A 127 30.27 4.33 21.68
CA SER A 127 30.12 5.59 22.40
C SER A 127 30.49 5.45 23.88
N ALA A 128 31.30 6.38 24.39
CA ALA A 128 31.44 6.61 25.84
C ALA A 128 30.20 7.36 26.37
N LEU A 129 29.98 7.36 27.68
CA LEU A 129 28.97 8.19 28.33
C LEU A 129 29.64 9.33 29.11
N PRO A 130 29.15 10.58 28.99
CA PRO A 130 28.10 11.02 28.07
C PRO A 130 28.55 10.91 26.59
N VAL A 131 27.61 10.79 25.64
CA VAL A 131 27.97 10.60 24.23
C VAL A 131 28.83 11.74 23.70
N LEU A 132 29.85 11.41 22.92
CA LEU A 132 30.77 12.39 22.32
C LEU A 132 30.14 12.98 21.05
N VAL A 133 29.39 14.08 21.20
CA VAL A 133 28.68 14.75 20.10
C VAL A 133 29.65 15.28 19.02
N GLU A 134 30.91 15.51 19.39
CA GLU A 134 32.01 15.87 18.49
C GLU A 134 32.31 14.75 17.48
N ARG A 135 32.10 13.48 17.85
CA ARG A 135 32.27 12.36 16.90
C ARG A 135 31.15 12.35 15.86
N TYR A 136 29.91 12.62 16.28
CA TYR A 136 28.78 12.74 15.36
C TYR A 136 28.97 13.91 14.39
N ALA A 137 29.44 15.05 14.89
CA ALA A 137 29.81 16.18 14.04
C ALA A 137 30.97 15.84 13.09
N ALA A 138 32.00 15.13 13.56
CA ALA A 138 33.14 14.74 12.73
C ALA A 138 32.77 13.75 11.61
N GLU A 139 31.84 12.82 11.86
CA GLU A 139 31.36 11.82 10.88
C GLU A 139 30.73 12.49 9.66
N ILE A 140 30.01 13.61 9.85
CA ILE A 140 29.46 14.40 8.74
C ILE A 140 30.48 15.40 8.15
N GLY A 141 31.76 15.30 8.54
CA GLY A 141 32.80 16.25 8.14
C GLY A 141 32.61 17.65 8.75
N GLY A 142 31.95 17.73 9.90
CA GLY A 142 31.60 18.96 10.61
C GLY A 142 32.60 19.37 11.69
N SER A 143 32.71 20.68 11.93
CA SER A 143 33.42 21.27 13.07
C SER A 143 32.47 22.07 13.95
N ILE A 144 32.56 21.88 15.27
CA ILE A 144 31.74 22.60 16.26
C ILE A 144 32.46 23.89 16.67
N LYS A 145 31.72 25.00 16.76
CA LYS A 145 32.19 26.27 17.29
C LYS A 145 31.16 26.86 18.25
N GLN A 146 31.62 27.41 19.36
CA GLN A 146 30.77 28.11 20.32
C GLN A 146 30.82 29.61 20.05
N GLU A 147 29.67 30.25 19.91
CA GLU A 147 29.53 31.69 19.67
C GLU A 147 28.37 32.25 20.49
N THR A 148 28.39 33.56 20.79
CA THR A 148 27.23 34.23 21.40
C THR A 148 26.19 34.49 20.31
N LEU A 149 25.06 33.80 20.36
CA LEU A 149 23.95 33.98 19.42
C LEU A 149 22.82 34.80 20.06
N GLY A 150 21.82 35.21 19.26
CA GLY A 150 20.66 35.93 19.76
C GLY A 150 19.89 35.15 20.83
N GLU A 151 19.09 35.84 21.66
CA GLU A 151 18.35 35.24 22.79
C GLU A 151 17.38 34.11 22.38
N ASN A 152 16.97 34.09 21.10
CA ASN A 152 16.07 33.08 20.52
C ASN A 152 16.78 32.08 19.57
N GLU A 153 18.11 32.12 19.47
CA GLU A 153 18.89 31.27 18.56
C GLU A 153 19.67 30.21 19.35
N ASP A 154 19.36 28.93 19.08
CA ASP A 154 19.98 27.79 19.77
C ASP A 154 21.30 27.33 19.14
N ALA A 155 21.24 27.10 17.83
CA ALA A 155 22.38 26.75 16.99
C ALA A 155 22.00 27.00 15.53
N TRP A 156 23.01 26.99 14.67
CA TRP A 156 22.85 26.91 13.24
C TRP A 156 24.00 26.10 12.66
N SER A 157 23.77 25.46 11.52
CA SER A 157 24.82 24.84 10.75
C SER A 157 24.88 25.37 9.33
N VAL A 158 26.09 25.53 8.81
CA VAL A 158 26.32 25.92 7.43
C VAL A 158 27.27 24.95 6.76
N ARG A 159 26.97 24.59 5.51
CA ARG A 159 27.89 23.84 4.67
C ARG A 159 28.87 24.81 4.02
N LEU A 160 30.16 24.68 4.35
CA LEU A 160 31.23 25.51 3.79
C LEU A 160 31.52 25.12 2.33
N PRO A 161 32.11 26.02 1.52
CA PRO A 161 32.50 25.72 0.13
C PRO A 161 33.40 24.48 -0.03
N SER A 162 34.13 24.12 1.03
CA SER A 162 34.94 22.90 1.11
C SER A 162 34.15 21.58 1.19
N GLY A 163 32.81 21.64 1.27
CA GLY A 163 31.92 20.50 1.47
C GLY A 163 31.72 20.10 2.94
N LYS A 164 32.52 20.66 3.87
CA LYS A 164 32.47 20.44 5.32
C LYS A 164 31.36 21.24 6.00
N TYR A 165 30.87 20.77 7.15
CA TYR A 165 29.89 21.49 7.96
C TYR A 165 30.57 22.36 9.03
N ARG A 166 29.99 23.51 9.34
CA ARG A 166 30.31 24.28 10.55
C ARG A 166 29.04 24.38 11.37
N ILE A 167 29.07 23.80 12.56
CA ILE A 167 27.97 23.84 13.53
C ILE A 167 28.34 24.91 14.56
N CYS A 168 27.58 26.00 14.59
CA CYS A 168 27.73 27.06 15.59
C CYS A 168 26.63 26.91 16.63
N VAL A 169 27.00 26.93 17.91
CA VAL A 169 26.08 26.71 19.02
C VAL A 169 26.17 27.86 20.00
N ASN A 170 25.03 28.27 20.54
CA ASN A 170 24.96 29.39 21.46
C ASN A 170 25.71 29.08 22.77
N CYS A 171 26.78 29.81 23.04
CA CYS A 171 27.59 29.64 24.25
C CYS A 171 26.85 30.08 25.53
N ALA A 172 25.76 30.86 25.40
CA ALA A 172 24.91 31.27 26.53
C ALA A 172 24.04 30.12 27.06
N HIS A 173 23.85 29.05 26.28
CA HIS A 173 23.09 27.87 26.69
C HIS A 173 23.93 26.94 27.58
N ASN A 174 23.27 26.21 28.47
CA ASN A 174 23.95 25.19 29.28
C ASN A 174 24.45 24.02 28.41
N SER A 175 25.38 23.21 28.95
CA SER A 175 26.01 22.09 28.21
C SER A 175 24.99 21.16 27.57
N ARG A 176 23.93 20.79 28.30
CA ARG A 176 22.86 19.88 27.85
C ARG A 176 22.12 20.41 26.65
N ARG A 177 21.77 21.70 26.66
CA ARG A 177 21.10 22.36 25.53
C ARG A 177 22.03 22.47 24.33
N GLN A 178 23.30 22.86 24.55
CA GLN A 178 24.29 22.88 23.48
C GLN A 178 24.44 21.51 22.80
N ARG A 179 24.51 20.43 23.59
CA ARG A 179 24.63 19.05 23.09
C ARG A 179 23.42 18.62 22.25
N PHE A 180 22.21 18.97 22.67
CA PHE A 180 21.00 18.73 21.88
C PHE A 180 21.04 19.48 20.55
N SER A 181 21.39 20.77 20.59
CA SER A 181 21.50 21.57 19.38
C SER A 181 22.54 21.02 18.41
N ILE A 182 23.70 20.54 18.90
CA ILE A 182 24.70 19.87 18.04
C ILE A 182 24.09 18.65 17.36
N CYS A 183 23.40 17.78 18.09
CA CYS A 183 22.79 16.58 17.53
C CYS A 183 21.65 16.90 16.54
N HIS A 184 20.91 17.98 16.79
CA HIS A 184 19.87 18.50 15.89
C HIS A 184 20.47 19.00 14.57
N GLU A 185 21.55 19.77 14.62
CA GLU A 185 22.28 20.20 13.42
C GLU A 185 22.92 19.01 12.66
N VAL A 186 23.42 18.01 13.38
CA VAL A 186 23.85 16.75 12.76
C VAL A 186 22.68 16.05 12.07
N ALA A 187 21.49 16.06 12.66
CA ALA A 187 20.31 15.46 12.05
C ALA A 187 19.94 16.15 10.74
N HIS A 188 20.01 17.48 10.64
CA HIS A 188 19.81 18.20 9.38
C HIS A 188 20.78 17.71 8.29
N ALA A 189 22.06 17.55 8.63
CA ALA A 189 23.07 17.05 7.70
C ALA A 189 22.85 15.59 7.29
N VAL A 190 22.55 14.70 8.25
CA VAL A 190 22.38 13.26 7.99
C VAL A 190 21.07 12.94 7.27
N LEU A 191 20.00 13.65 7.61
CA LEU A 191 18.67 13.48 7.00
C LEU A 191 18.54 14.25 5.68
N GLY A 192 19.43 15.20 5.40
CA GLY A 192 19.37 16.05 4.22
C GLY A 192 18.22 17.07 4.27
N ILE A 193 17.86 17.51 5.48
CA ILE A 193 16.78 18.46 5.75
C ILE A 193 17.41 19.83 5.98
N PRO A 194 17.02 20.89 5.23
CA PRO A 194 17.49 22.25 5.52
C PRO A 194 17.03 22.71 6.90
N ALA A 195 17.84 23.52 7.58
CA ALA A 195 17.43 24.14 8.83
C ALA A 195 16.41 25.26 8.56
N ASP A 196 15.27 25.24 9.26
CA ASP A 196 14.28 26.31 9.20
C ASP A 196 14.39 27.20 10.45
N HIS A 197 15.04 28.36 10.28
CA HIS A 197 15.26 29.32 11.36
C HIS A 197 14.18 30.41 11.45
N ALA A 198 13.07 30.29 10.71
CA ALA A 198 12.06 31.35 10.62
C ALA A 198 11.15 31.45 11.86
N GLN A 199 11.14 30.44 12.76
CA GLN A 199 10.29 30.43 13.96
C GLN A 199 11.06 30.09 15.25
N PRO A 200 10.63 30.60 16.42
CA PRO A 200 11.30 30.32 17.70
C PRO A 200 11.22 28.84 18.08
N SER A 201 12.33 28.29 18.57
CA SER A 201 12.56 26.86 18.86
C SER A 201 11.67 26.21 19.94
N TRP A 202 10.83 26.97 20.64
CA TRP A 202 10.05 26.50 21.79
C TRP A 202 8.56 26.21 21.50
N ARG A 203 8.03 26.46 20.29
CA ARG A 203 6.63 26.19 19.93
C ARG A 203 6.45 24.86 19.18
N TYR A 204 6.08 23.80 19.90
CA TYR A 204 5.91 22.44 19.34
C TYR A 204 4.68 22.28 18.42
N THR A 205 3.59 23.02 18.65
CA THR A 205 2.29 22.85 17.96
C THR A 205 2.22 23.47 16.56
N GLN A 206 3.29 24.13 16.10
CA GLN A 206 3.41 24.73 14.75
C GLN A 206 4.80 24.46 14.14
N ARG A 207 5.52 23.47 14.67
CA ARG A 207 6.89 23.21 14.26
C ARG A 207 6.92 22.56 12.87
N PRO A 208 7.76 23.04 11.93
CA PRO A 208 7.88 22.44 10.61
C PRO A 208 8.21 20.95 10.70
N GLN A 209 7.72 20.17 9.75
CA GLN A 209 7.82 18.72 9.83
C GLN A 209 9.27 18.21 9.82
N GLY A 210 10.15 18.87 9.06
CA GLY A 210 11.57 18.54 9.00
C GLY A 210 12.28 18.73 10.34
N GLU A 211 11.90 19.75 11.09
CA GLU A 211 12.42 20.04 12.43
C GLU A 211 12.04 18.97 13.46
N ILE A 212 10.82 18.41 13.36
CA ILE A 212 10.34 17.30 14.20
C ILE A 212 11.16 16.02 13.95
N PHE A 213 11.52 15.76 12.69
CA PHE A 213 12.40 14.63 12.35
C PHE A 213 13.79 14.83 12.92
N CYS A 214 14.32 16.05 12.84
CA CYS A 214 15.63 16.39 13.38
C CYS A 214 15.68 16.27 14.91
N ASP A 215 14.62 16.71 15.62
CA ASP A 215 14.48 16.51 17.06
C ASP A 215 14.47 15.03 17.47
N THR A 216 13.68 14.22 16.75
CA THR A 216 13.56 12.77 17.04
C THR A 216 14.90 12.07 16.83
N PHE A 217 15.61 12.42 15.76
CA PHE A 217 16.94 11.92 15.47
C PHE A 217 17.95 12.37 16.53
N ALA A 218 17.95 13.66 16.89
CA ALA A 218 18.85 14.25 17.88
C ALA A 218 18.66 13.61 19.27
N ALA A 219 17.41 13.37 19.67
CA ALA A 219 17.11 12.64 20.89
C ALA A 219 17.72 11.23 20.84
N GLU A 220 17.53 10.48 19.74
CA GLU A 220 18.12 9.14 19.52
C GLU A 220 19.65 9.15 19.64
N LEU A 221 20.33 10.17 19.08
CA LEU A 221 21.79 10.35 19.21
C LEU A 221 22.26 10.59 20.65
N LEU A 222 21.54 11.44 21.41
CA LEU A 222 21.92 11.84 22.77
C LEU A 222 21.68 10.75 23.81
N LEU A 223 20.61 9.98 23.67
CA LEU A 223 20.22 8.91 24.60
C LEU A 223 20.18 7.55 23.87
N PRO A 224 21.27 7.03 23.27
CA PRO A 224 21.22 5.86 22.38
C PRO A 224 20.51 4.66 22.99
N TYR A 225 19.58 4.04 22.24
CA TYR A 225 18.76 2.94 22.76
C TYR A 225 19.57 1.84 23.46
N LYS A 226 20.67 1.38 22.83
CA LYS A 226 21.52 0.30 23.36
C LYS A 226 22.21 0.65 24.70
N LEU A 227 22.39 1.93 25.00
CA LEU A 227 23.04 2.39 26.23
C LEU A 227 22.01 2.83 27.28
N PHE A 228 20.92 3.45 26.83
CA PHE A 228 19.89 4.06 27.67
C PHE A 228 18.90 3.02 28.21
N LYS A 229 18.40 2.11 27.36
CA LYS A 229 17.41 1.09 27.76
C LYS A 229 17.85 0.20 28.94
N PRO A 230 19.09 -0.35 28.97
CA PRO A 230 19.52 -1.18 30.10
C PRO A 230 19.58 -0.42 31.43
N ARG A 231 19.79 0.90 31.40
CA ARG A 231 19.83 1.75 32.60
C ARG A 231 18.45 2.14 33.08
N VAL A 232 17.54 2.43 32.15
CA VAL A 232 16.11 2.57 32.47
C VAL A 232 15.59 1.29 33.14
N ASP A 233 15.99 0.12 32.65
CA ASP A 233 15.63 -1.17 33.26
C ASP A 233 16.21 -1.40 34.67
N MET A 234 17.26 -0.67 35.06
CA MET A 234 17.91 -0.78 36.38
C MET A 234 17.57 0.38 37.32
N ALA A 235 16.90 1.41 36.82
CA ALA A 235 16.62 2.63 37.57
C ALA A 235 15.31 2.51 38.35
N ASP A 236 15.31 3.03 39.57
CA ASP A 236 14.10 3.15 40.38
C ASP A 236 13.09 4.12 39.74
N MET A 237 11.82 4.00 40.11
CA MET A 237 10.80 4.95 39.65
C MET A 237 10.88 6.26 40.43
N GLY A 238 10.84 7.37 39.71
CA GLY A 238 10.87 8.73 40.27
C GLY A 238 11.70 9.70 39.44
N LEU A 239 11.42 10.99 39.58
CA LEU A 239 12.16 12.06 38.90
C LEU A 239 13.62 12.15 39.37
N ALA A 240 13.94 11.68 40.58
CA ALA A 240 15.32 11.56 41.04
C ALA A 240 16.15 10.61 40.17
N ALA A 241 15.58 9.46 39.79
CA ALA A 241 16.24 8.50 38.89
C ALA A 241 16.32 9.03 37.45
N VAL A 242 15.26 9.69 36.97
CA VAL A 242 15.28 10.40 35.68
C VAL A 242 16.38 11.48 35.67
N ASN A 243 16.55 12.21 36.78
CA ASN A 243 17.61 13.20 36.92
C ASN A 243 19.01 12.56 36.94
N ALA A 244 19.20 11.45 37.65
CA ALA A 244 20.47 10.73 37.65
C ALA A 244 20.86 10.24 36.24
N LEU A 245 19.89 9.76 35.46
CA LEU A 245 20.10 9.40 34.05
C LEU A 245 20.38 10.62 33.18
N ALA A 246 19.72 11.75 33.44
CA ALA A 246 19.96 13.01 32.74
C ALA A 246 21.39 13.52 33.01
N ASP A 247 21.89 13.34 34.23
CA ASP A 247 23.26 13.63 34.64
C ASP A 247 24.27 12.68 33.95
N GLU A 248 24.00 11.37 33.92
CA GLU A 248 24.90 10.38 33.31
C GLU A 248 25.05 10.56 31.78
N PHE A 249 23.95 10.87 31.08
CA PHE A 249 23.96 11.09 29.64
C PHE A 249 24.27 12.54 29.23
N ASP A 250 24.36 13.44 30.22
CA ASP A 250 24.44 14.89 30.04
C ASP A 250 23.39 15.40 29.04
N ALA A 251 22.11 15.11 29.36
CA ALA A 251 20.95 15.42 28.53
C ALA A 251 19.87 16.17 29.35
N SER A 252 18.93 16.83 28.67
CA SER A 252 17.87 17.57 29.35
C SER A 252 16.94 16.64 30.14
N LEU A 253 16.40 17.12 31.26
CA LEU A 253 15.47 16.33 32.09
C LEU A 253 14.20 15.98 31.32
N ILE A 254 13.72 16.87 30.45
CA ILE A 254 12.54 16.64 29.59
C ILE A 254 12.82 15.52 28.60
N SER A 255 13.91 15.60 27.82
CA SER A 255 14.26 14.55 26.84
C SER A 255 14.50 13.20 27.51
N THR A 256 15.12 13.22 28.69
CA THR A 256 15.41 12.02 29.47
C THR A 256 14.11 11.41 30.02
N GLY A 257 13.24 12.21 30.62
CA GLY A 257 11.95 11.78 31.19
C GLY A 257 11.01 11.20 30.14
N SER A 258 10.86 11.87 28.99
CA SER A 258 10.04 11.36 27.88
C SER A 258 10.51 9.98 27.43
N ARG A 259 11.83 9.80 27.34
CA ARG A 259 12.43 8.56 26.86
C ARG A 259 12.49 7.47 27.91
N PHE A 260 12.68 7.85 29.18
CA PHE A 260 12.54 6.97 30.34
C PHE A 260 11.15 6.35 30.32
N ALA A 261 10.09 7.16 30.24
CA ALA A 261 8.72 6.65 30.16
C ALA A 261 8.53 5.73 28.95
N THR A 262 9.03 6.12 27.77
CA THR A 262 8.91 5.34 26.53
C THR A 262 9.53 3.95 26.63
N PHE A 263 10.64 3.80 27.37
CA PHE A 263 11.43 2.58 27.46
C PHE A 263 11.24 1.81 28.76
N SER A 264 10.55 2.40 29.74
CA SER A 264 10.25 1.75 30.99
C SER A 264 9.36 0.53 30.77
N ARG A 265 9.65 -0.53 31.52
CA ARG A 265 8.77 -1.70 31.65
C ARG A 265 7.65 -1.42 32.65
N VAL A 266 7.92 -0.56 33.63
CA VAL A 266 6.93 -0.12 34.61
C VAL A 266 5.89 0.73 33.88
N PRO A 267 4.59 0.50 34.12
CA PRO A 267 3.53 1.28 33.51
C PRO A 267 3.56 2.73 34.00
N CYS A 268 4.22 3.58 33.22
CA CYS A 268 4.44 4.98 33.56
C CYS A 268 4.21 5.94 32.40
N ALA A 269 3.97 7.21 32.74
CA ALA A 269 3.85 8.34 31.84
C ALA A 269 4.72 9.50 32.33
N PHE A 270 5.37 10.22 31.41
CA PHE A 270 6.05 11.47 31.69
C PHE A 270 5.27 12.61 31.04
N VAL A 271 4.88 13.62 31.81
CA VAL A 271 4.06 14.74 31.37
C VAL A 271 4.83 16.04 31.52
N LEU A 272 4.77 16.87 30.48
CA LEU A 272 5.24 18.25 30.50
C LEU A 272 4.02 19.18 30.44
N ALA A 273 3.86 20.02 31.45
CA ALA A 273 2.89 21.09 31.45
C ALA A 273 3.56 22.47 31.51
N GLU A 274 2.95 23.46 30.88
CA GLU A 274 3.44 24.84 30.80
C GLU A 274 2.23 25.79 30.90
N GLY A 275 2.33 26.82 31.73
CA GLY A 275 1.19 27.73 31.93
C GLY A 275 -0.02 27.04 32.57
N GLY A 276 0.21 25.96 33.33
CA GLY A 276 -0.84 25.13 33.93
C GLY A 276 -1.61 24.23 32.96
N LYS A 277 -1.12 24.05 31.72
CA LYS A 277 -1.73 23.14 30.72
C LYS A 277 -0.76 22.07 30.27
N VAL A 278 -1.25 20.85 30.11
CA VAL A 278 -0.51 19.73 29.52
C VAL A 278 -0.11 20.10 28.10
N ARG A 279 1.20 20.11 27.83
CA ARG A 279 1.75 20.38 26.50
C ARG A 279 2.00 19.08 25.74
N TYR A 280 2.50 18.09 26.46
CA TYR A 280 2.94 16.83 25.89
C TYR A 280 3.00 15.75 26.98
N SER A 281 2.77 14.49 26.59
CA SER A 281 3.05 13.32 27.44
C SER A 281 3.72 12.20 26.64
N ALA A 282 4.67 11.51 27.29
CA ALA A 282 5.28 10.27 26.83
C ALA A 282 4.79 9.12 27.69
N ARG A 283 4.60 7.92 27.15
CA ARG A 283 4.09 6.77 27.90
C ARG A 283 4.89 5.51 27.64
N SER A 284 4.91 4.63 28.63
CA SER A 284 5.39 3.25 28.52
C SER A 284 4.53 2.42 27.58
N ALA A 285 5.07 1.28 27.13
CA ALA A 285 4.30 0.32 26.35
C ALA A 285 3.06 -0.14 27.11
N ALA A 286 3.22 -0.50 28.39
CA ALA A 286 2.13 -0.95 29.24
C ALA A 286 0.99 0.07 29.38
N LEU A 287 1.28 1.37 29.56
CA LEU A 287 0.21 2.39 29.61
C LEU A 287 -0.43 2.65 28.25
N ARG A 288 0.32 2.57 27.15
CA ARG A 288 -0.26 2.64 25.79
C ARG A 288 -1.20 1.47 25.55
N ASP A 289 -0.79 0.26 25.93
CA ASP A 289 -1.58 -0.97 25.81
C ASP A 289 -2.83 -0.91 26.71
N ALA A 290 -2.69 -0.33 27.90
CA ALA A 290 -3.78 -0.08 28.82
C ALA A 290 -4.74 1.03 28.37
N ARG A 291 -4.40 1.79 27.32
CA ARG A 291 -5.13 2.96 26.81
C ARG A 291 -5.23 4.11 27.83
N ALA A 292 -4.19 4.31 28.64
CA ALA A 292 -4.12 5.41 29.59
C ALA A 292 -3.75 6.72 28.85
N TRP A 293 -4.73 7.40 28.25
CA TRP A 293 -4.50 8.63 27.45
C TRP A 293 -4.49 9.89 28.33
N ILE A 294 -3.48 10.74 28.15
CA ILE A 294 -3.42 12.04 28.80
C ILE A 294 -3.69 13.10 27.73
N LYS A 295 -4.74 13.89 27.93
CA LYS A 295 -5.20 14.88 26.95
C LYS A 295 -4.20 16.00 26.77
N SER A 296 -3.71 16.22 25.55
CA SER A 296 -2.93 17.42 25.25
C SER A 296 -3.81 18.68 25.29
N GLY A 297 -3.31 19.74 25.89
CA GLY A 297 -4.01 21.02 26.06
C GLY A 297 -4.98 21.08 27.23
N SER A 298 -5.21 19.99 27.97
CA SER A 298 -6.00 20.02 29.21
C SER A 298 -5.27 20.82 30.30
N ALA A 299 -6.02 21.36 31.26
CA ALA A 299 -5.42 21.91 32.47
C ALA A 299 -4.81 20.76 33.31
N ILE A 300 -3.74 21.06 34.04
CA ILE A 300 -3.24 20.18 35.10
C ILE A 300 -4.41 19.96 36.09
N PRO A 301 -4.68 18.72 36.55
CA PRO A 301 -5.81 18.47 37.45
C PRO A 301 -5.67 19.27 38.73
N THR A 302 -6.71 19.98 39.15
CA THR A 302 -6.63 20.99 40.22
C THR A 302 -6.24 20.43 41.59
N SER A 303 -6.54 19.15 41.84
CA SER A 303 -6.21 18.42 43.07
C SER A 303 -4.88 17.67 43.01
N SER A 304 -4.29 17.52 41.81
CA SER A 304 -3.04 16.80 41.60
C SER A 304 -1.86 17.40 42.35
N TYR A 305 -0.85 16.57 42.61
CA TYR A 305 0.38 17.05 43.22
C TYR A 305 1.06 18.12 42.33
N SER A 306 0.93 17.98 41.01
CA SER A 306 1.39 18.95 40.02
C SER A 306 0.74 20.32 40.14
N ALA A 307 -0.54 20.39 40.47
CA ALA A 307 -1.20 21.68 40.70
C ALA A 307 -0.71 22.35 42.00
N ARG A 308 -0.45 21.55 43.05
CA ARG A 308 0.06 22.09 44.33
C ARG A 308 1.52 22.53 44.24
N ALA A 309 2.36 21.75 43.57
CA ALA A 309 3.75 22.10 43.30
C ALA A 309 3.84 23.41 42.51
N ARG A 310 2.99 23.58 41.49
CA ARG A 310 2.86 24.84 40.75
C ARG A 310 2.34 26.01 41.59
N ALA A 311 1.58 25.74 42.65
CA ALA A 311 1.11 26.75 43.60
C ALA A 311 2.14 27.14 44.68
N GLY A 312 3.35 26.55 44.65
CA GLY A 312 4.45 26.87 45.55
C GLY A 312 4.69 25.84 46.66
N GLU A 313 4.05 24.67 46.61
CA GLU A 313 4.41 23.54 47.47
C GLU A 313 5.76 22.95 47.02
N ASN A 314 6.68 22.67 47.96
CA ASN A 314 7.96 22.04 47.65
C ASN A 314 7.82 20.51 47.65
N PRO A 315 7.94 19.83 46.51
CA PRO A 315 7.82 18.38 46.47
C PRO A 315 8.96 17.69 47.22
N THR A 316 8.66 16.63 47.98
CA THR A 316 9.67 15.90 48.78
C THR A 316 9.88 14.45 48.35
N GLY A 317 9.07 13.97 47.42
CA GLY A 317 9.08 12.61 46.87
C GLY A 317 7.74 12.31 46.21
N PRO A 318 7.52 11.09 45.72
CA PRO A 318 6.25 10.71 45.12
C PRO A 318 5.10 10.68 46.12
N GLU A 319 3.91 11.01 45.62
CA GLU A 319 2.64 10.90 46.35
C GLU A 319 1.63 10.09 45.53
N GLU A 320 0.68 9.46 46.23
CA GLU A 320 -0.43 8.77 45.58
C GLU A 320 -1.37 9.79 44.92
N ALA A 321 -1.79 9.51 43.70
CA ALA A 321 -2.65 10.34 42.87
C ALA A 321 -3.84 9.53 42.36
N ALA A 322 -4.95 10.21 42.10
CA ALA A 322 -6.14 9.59 41.53
C ALA A 322 -5.95 9.38 40.01
N PRO A 323 -5.97 8.13 39.50
CA PRO A 323 -5.75 7.86 38.08
C PRO A 323 -6.73 8.57 37.13
N GLU A 324 -8.00 8.69 37.54
CA GLU A 324 -9.08 9.35 36.80
C GLU A 324 -8.87 10.85 36.60
N GLU A 325 -8.00 11.48 37.39
CA GLU A 325 -7.65 12.88 37.21
C GLU A 325 -6.72 13.09 36.00
N TRP A 326 -5.84 12.12 35.73
CA TRP A 326 -4.80 12.22 34.71
C TRP A 326 -5.16 11.52 33.40
N PHE A 327 -5.88 10.39 33.47
CA PHE A 327 -6.16 9.54 32.31
C PHE A 327 -7.62 9.67 31.84
N GLU A 328 -7.81 9.90 30.53
CA GLU A 328 -9.12 9.96 29.90
C GLU A 328 -9.85 8.62 30.00
N ASP A 329 -11.11 8.66 30.43
CA ASP A 329 -12.01 7.49 30.56
C ASP A 329 -11.41 6.34 31.41
N TRP A 330 -10.64 6.67 32.45
CA TRP A 330 -10.04 5.68 33.35
C TRP A 330 -11.03 5.24 34.45
N GLU A 331 -11.45 3.98 34.40
CA GLU A 331 -12.41 3.38 35.35
C GLU A 331 -11.79 2.24 36.19
N ARG A 332 -10.45 2.09 36.19
CA ARG A 332 -9.75 0.94 36.79
C ARG A 332 -9.07 1.32 38.10
N GLU A 333 -9.18 0.47 39.11
CA GLU A 333 -8.52 0.65 40.42
C GLU A 333 -7.01 0.47 40.32
N GLY A 334 -6.20 1.30 40.97
CA GLY A 334 -4.76 1.12 41.03
C GLY A 334 -4.09 2.30 41.70
N ALA A 335 -3.06 2.02 42.51
CA ALA A 335 -2.28 3.06 43.16
C ALA A 335 -1.38 3.73 42.11
N LEU A 336 -1.85 4.86 41.57
CA LEU A 336 -1.04 5.72 40.72
C LEU A 336 -0.20 6.61 41.63
N TYR A 337 1.09 6.67 41.38
CA TYR A 337 2.00 7.59 42.02
C TYR A 337 2.31 8.73 41.06
N GLU A 338 2.43 9.91 41.64
CA GLU A 338 2.80 11.15 40.99
C GLU A 338 4.05 11.71 41.66
N ASP A 339 5.13 11.86 40.89
CA ASP A 339 6.32 12.60 41.30
C ASP A 339 6.45 13.84 40.41
N VAL A 340 6.75 14.98 41.01
CA VAL A 340 6.68 16.28 40.33
C VAL A 340 7.90 17.14 40.60
N LEU A 341 8.33 17.83 39.54
CA LEU A 341 9.26 18.94 39.62
C LEU A 341 8.65 20.17 38.94
N HIS A 342 8.37 21.21 39.72
CA HIS A 342 7.98 22.51 39.18
C HIS A 342 9.18 23.45 39.05
N LEU A 343 9.26 24.14 37.92
CA LEU A 343 10.31 25.10 37.61
C LEU A 343 9.70 26.51 37.50
N ASP A 344 9.68 27.22 38.63
CA ASP A 344 9.05 28.55 38.78
C ASP A 344 9.43 29.54 37.66
N ARG A 345 10.70 29.54 37.27
CA ARG A 345 11.25 30.48 36.29
C ARG A 345 10.55 30.41 34.93
N TRP A 346 10.06 29.23 34.54
CA TRP A 346 9.44 28.99 33.24
C TRP A 346 7.96 28.60 33.35
N ASP A 347 7.40 28.55 34.56
CA ASP A 347 6.07 28.01 34.82
C ASP A 347 5.85 26.64 34.16
N GLN A 348 6.87 25.78 34.29
CA GLN A 348 6.89 24.43 33.73
C GLN A 348 6.79 23.39 34.85
N THR A 349 5.88 22.43 34.68
CA THR A 349 5.71 21.32 35.61
C THR A 349 6.03 20.02 34.88
N LEU A 350 7.01 19.28 35.40
CA LEU A 350 7.38 17.95 34.94
C LEU A 350 6.77 16.93 35.90
N THR A 351 6.02 15.99 35.37
CA THR A 351 5.30 15.00 36.17
C THR A 351 5.66 13.61 35.67
N LEU A 352 6.11 12.73 36.56
CA LEU A 352 6.23 11.30 36.29
C LEU A 352 5.09 10.59 37.03
N LEU A 353 4.28 9.86 36.27
CA LEU A 353 3.15 9.08 36.74
C LEU A 353 3.47 7.59 36.60
N TRP A 354 3.22 6.76 37.61
CA TRP A 354 3.40 5.30 37.48
C TRP A 354 2.57 4.48 38.45
N PHE A 355 2.36 3.21 38.15
CA PHE A 355 1.75 2.24 39.07
C PHE A 355 2.84 1.42 39.80
N GLU A 356 2.66 1.15 41.10
CA GLU A 356 3.66 0.49 41.96
C GLU A 356 3.88 -1.00 41.63
N ASP A 357 2.84 -1.70 41.17
CA ASP A 357 2.91 -3.11 40.78
C ASP A 357 2.92 -3.27 39.26
N ASP A 358 3.50 -4.39 38.78
CA ASP A 358 3.30 -4.89 37.40
C ASP A 358 1.80 -5.09 37.07
N GLU A 359 0.93 -5.01 38.07
CA GLU A 359 -0.52 -4.92 37.98
C GLU A 359 -0.98 -3.48 37.67
N VAL A 360 -0.72 -3.00 36.45
CA VAL A 360 -1.79 -2.24 35.81
C VAL A 360 -2.97 -3.21 35.70
N PRO A 361 -4.18 -2.84 36.14
CA PRO A 361 -5.33 -3.72 36.04
C PRO A 361 -5.40 -4.25 34.62
N PRO A 362 -5.37 -5.57 34.43
CA PRO A 362 -5.31 -6.14 33.10
C PRO A 362 -6.45 -5.53 32.29
N PRO A 363 -6.22 -5.16 31.01
CA PRO A 363 -7.31 -4.75 30.15
C PRO A 363 -8.43 -5.80 30.28
N ARG A 364 -9.71 -5.37 30.26
CA ARG A 364 -10.85 -6.30 30.30
C ARG A 364 -10.51 -7.54 29.47
N PRO A 365 -10.63 -8.76 30.00
CA PRO A 365 -10.12 -9.93 29.29
C PRO A 365 -10.94 -10.12 28.01
N GLU A 366 -10.35 -9.79 26.86
CA GLU A 366 -10.38 -10.70 25.71
C GLU A 366 -9.29 -10.45 24.65
N ARG A 367 -8.79 -11.61 24.19
CA ARG A 367 -8.04 -11.93 22.96
C ARG A 367 -6.62 -11.36 22.76
N LYS A 368 -5.67 -12.28 22.99
CA LYS A 368 -4.25 -12.31 22.58
C LYS A 368 -3.84 -11.28 21.53
N GLN A 369 -2.86 -10.44 21.87
CA GLN A 369 -2.16 -9.59 20.93
C GLN A 369 -0.62 -9.64 21.13
N TRP A 370 0.01 -10.07 20.03
CA TRP A 370 1.31 -9.70 19.45
C TRP A 370 2.63 -9.87 20.22
N GLU A 371 3.54 -10.64 19.60
CA GLU A 371 4.98 -10.43 19.72
C GLU A 371 5.36 -9.10 19.03
N GLU A 372 5.98 -8.22 19.82
CA GLU A 372 6.50 -6.91 19.47
C GLU A 372 7.49 -6.94 18.29
N ARG A 373 7.11 -6.41 17.12
CA ARG A 373 8.07 -5.93 16.10
C ARG A 373 7.79 -4.53 15.55
N SER A 374 6.82 -3.82 16.11
CA SER A 374 6.50 -2.43 15.75
C SER A 374 6.72 -1.54 16.97
N TYR A 375 7.99 -1.24 17.28
CA TYR A 375 8.32 -0.24 18.30
C TYR A 375 8.02 1.16 17.74
N GLY A 376 6.97 1.76 18.29
CA GLY A 376 6.61 3.16 18.13
C GLY A 376 5.51 3.40 17.10
N LEU A 377 4.50 4.18 17.49
CA LEU A 377 3.63 4.97 16.61
C LEU A 377 2.29 4.35 16.18
N ARG A 378 1.52 3.80 17.12
CA ARG A 378 0.05 3.85 17.00
C ARG A 378 -0.49 5.28 17.19
N GLU A 379 0.33 6.18 17.71
CA GLU A 379 0.05 7.59 18.02
C GLU A 379 0.19 8.54 16.81
N LEU A 380 0.55 8.04 15.61
CA LEU A 380 0.71 8.85 14.39
C LEU A 380 -0.20 8.43 13.23
N ASP A 381 -1.07 7.44 13.42
CA ASP A 381 -1.95 7.03 12.32
C ASP A 381 -3.13 7.98 12.15
N GLU A 382 -3.44 8.83 13.15
CA GLU A 382 -4.50 9.87 13.27
C GLU A 382 -5.91 9.52 12.74
N HIS A 383 -6.11 8.39 12.07
CA HIS A 383 -7.26 8.07 11.27
C HIS A 383 -8.13 7.01 11.92
N CYS A 384 -9.45 7.24 11.90
CA CYS A 384 -10.45 6.28 12.33
C CYS A 384 -10.95 5.48 11.13
N ARG A 385 -10.73 4.16 11.14
CA ARG A 385 -11.08 3.24 10.06
C ARG A 385 -12.42 2.58 10.34
N VAL A 386 -13.39 2.87 9.49
CA VAL A 386 -14.79 2.43 9.63
C VAL A 386 -15.14 1.43 8.53
N LEU A 387 -15.71 0.29 8.92
CA LEU A 387 -16.36 -0.68 8.03
C LEU A 387 -17.88 -0.62 8.20
N SER A 388 -18.61 -0.51 7.11
CA SER A 388 -20.08 -0.46 7.10
C SER A 388 -20.65 -1.54 6.19
N LEU A 389 -21.54 -2.37 6.69
CA LEU A 389 -22.12 -3.52 5.97
C LEU A 389 -23.65 -3.38 5.84
N ASP A 390 -24.13 -3.37 4.60
CA ASP A 390 -25.55 -3.21 4.30
C ASP A 390 -26.40 -4.45 4.63
N GLY A 391 -27.70 -4.23 4.80
CA GLY A 391 -28.70 -5.30 4.85
C GLY A 391 -29.12 -5.83 3.47
N GLY A 392 -29.50 -7.11 3.39
CA GLY A 392 -29.93 -7.71 2.13
C GLY A 392 -30.31 -9.19 2.10
N GLY A 393 -30.55 -9.83 3.26
CA GLY A 393 -30.94 -11.24 3.35
C GLY A 393 -29.88 -12.19 2.79
N ALA A 394 -30.28 -13.18 1.99
CA ALA A 394 -29.38 -14.17 1.39
C ALA A 394 -28.23 -13.55 0.57
N LYS A 395 -28.36 -12.32 0.08
CA LYS A 395 -27.34 -11.64 -0.73
C LYS A 395 -26.05 -11.27 0.02
N GLY A 396 -25.96 -11.56 1.32
CA GLY A 396 -24.72 -11.42 2.10
C GLY A 396 -23.51 -12.19 1.55
N PHE A 397 -23.71 -13.20 0.70
CA PHE A 397 -22.62 -13.87 -0.02
C PHE A 397 -21.78 -12.89 -0.86
N TYR A 398 -22.39 -11.88 -1.48
CA TYR A 398 -21.66 -10.82 -2.17
C TYR A 398 -20.76 -10.02 -1.21
N THR A 399 -21.29 -9.69 -0.03
CA THR A 399 -20.55 -8.97 1.01
C THR A 399 -19.35 -9.80 1.50
N LEU A 400 -19.53 -11.11 1.67
CA LEU A 400 -18.45 -12.02 2.07
C LEU A 400 -17.36 -12.15 1.01
N GLY A 401 -17.72 -12.23 -0.27
CA GLY A 401 -16.75 -12.22 -1.38
C GLY A 401 -15.90 -10.96 -1.38
N ALA A 402 -16.52 -9.78 -1.23
CA ALA A 402 -15.79 -8.51 -1.13
C ALA A 402 -14.90 -8.43 0.11
N LEU A 403 -15.40 -8.88 1.27
CA LEU A 403 -14.62 -8.90 2.52
C LEU A 403 -13.42 -9.85 2.44
N LYS A 404 -13.54 -10.96 1.72
CA LYS A 404 -12.46 -11.94 1.53
C LYS A 404 -11.27 -11.30 0.81
N GLU A 405 -11.54 -10.55 -0.25
CA GLU A 405 -10.50 -9.81 -0.98
C GLU A 405 -9.88 -8.72 -0.10
N ILE A 406 -10.68 -7.99 0.70
CA ILE A 406 -10.15 -6.98 1.63
C ILE A 406 -9.27 -7.64 2.71
N GLU A 407 -9.70 -8.76 3.29
CA GLU A 407 -8.94 -9.50 4.30
C GLU A 407 -7.62 -10.02 3.73
N ALA A 408 -7.61 -10.49 2.48
CA ALA A 408 -6.41 -10.90 1.77
C ALA A 408 -5.44 -9.73 1.48
N LEU A 409 -5.96 -8.57 1.07
CA LEU A 409 -5.16 -7.37 0.81
C LEU A 409 -4.51 -6.81 2.09
N VAL A 410 -5.26 -6.88 3.19
CA VAL A 410 -4.82 -6.41 4.51
C VAL A 410 -3.84 -7.39 5.16
N GLY A 411 -3.99 -8.69 4.88
CA GLY A 411 -3.13 -9.75 5.40
C GLY A 411 -3.38 -10.12 6.86
N CYS A 412 -4.48 -9.66 7.46
CA CYS A 412 -4.89 -10.02 8.82
C CYS A 412 -6.43 -9.93 8.97
N PRO A 413 -7.02 -10.54 10.02
CA PRO A 413 -8.45 -10.45 10.27
C PRO A 413 -8.97 -9.01 10.35
N LEU A 414 -10.14 -8.76 9.76
CA LEU A 414 -10.61 -7.38 9.54
C LEU A 414 -10.86 -6.58 10.84
N PHE A 415 -11.22 -7.24 11.93
CA PHE A 415 -11.40 -6.58 13.23
C PHE A 415 -10.11 -5.96 13.78
N GLU A 416 -8.95 -6.39 13.30
CA GLU A 416 -7.64 -5.85 13.73
C GLU A 416 -7.28 -4.55 13.03
N LYS A 417 -7.92 -4.25 11.89
CA LYS A 417 -7.68 -3.01 11.13
C LYS A 417 -8.79 -1.99 11.23
N PHE A 418 -10.04 -2.42 11.38
CA PHE A 418 -11.17 -1.50 11.49
C PHE A 418 -11.44 -1.17 12.97
N ASP A 419 -11.39 0.11 13.28
CA ASP A 419 -11.65 0.65 14.62
C ASP A 419 -13.15 0.63 14.95
N LEU A 420 -13.99 0.71 13.92
CA LEU A 420 -15.45 0.75 14.04
C LEU A 420 -16.10 -0.10 12.94
N ILE A 421 -16.96 -1.06 13.30
CA ILE A 421 -17.71 -1.88 12.34
C ILE A 421 -19.22 -1.75 12.59
N TYR A 422 -19.94 -1.34 11.56
CA TYR A 422 -21.40 -1.17 11.58
C TYR A 422 -22.08 -2.15 10.65
N GLY A 423 -23.24 -2.67 11.05
CA GLY A 423 -24.01 -3.61 10.26
C GLY A 423 -25.52 -3.47 10.44
N THR A 424 -26.25 -3.69 9.35
CA THR A 424 -27.72 -3.75 9.34
C THR A 424 -28.20 -5.12 8.82
N SER A 425 -29.16 -5.75 9.50
CA SER A 425 -29.75 -7.03 9.10
C SER A 425 -28.68 -8.11 8.85
N THR A 426 -28.63 -8.74 7.69
CA THR A 426 -27.50 -9.61 7.28
C THR A 426 -26.12 -9.01 7.56
N GLY A 427 -25.93 -7.72 7.29
CA GLY A 427 -24.70 -7.01 7.60
C GLY A 427 -24.40 -6.95 9.11
N ALA A 428 -25.43 -6.95 9.97
CA ALA A 428 -25.27 -7.05 11.42
C ALA A 428 -24.77 -8.44 11.86
N ILE A 429 -25.22 -9.52 11.20
CA ILE A 429 -24.71 -10.87 11.45
C ILE A 429 -23.20 -10.91 11.14
N ILE A 430 -22.81 -10.42 9.96
CA ILE A 430 -21.42 -10.41 9.50
C ILE A 430 -20.57 -9.49 10.39
N ALA A 431 -21.04 -8.28 10.68
CA ALA A 431 -20.35 -7.31 11.54
C ALA A 431 -20.14 -7.87 12.95
N ALA A 432 -21.13 -8.53 13.54
CA ALA A 432 -21.00 -9.15 14.84
C ALA A 432 -19.94 -10.27 14.81
N LEU A 433 -19.94 -11.12 13.79
CA LEU A 433 -18.96 -12.20 13.71
C LEU A 433 -17.53 -11.72 13.46
N LEU A 434 -17.36 -10.69 12.62
CA LEU A 434 -16.09 -9.98 12.47
C LEU A 434 -15.68 -9.36 13.81
N GLY A 435 -16.60 -8.72 14.52
CA GLY A 435 -16.34 -8.14 15.84
C GLY A 435 -15.92 -9.15 16.89
N LEU A 436 -16.46 -10.38 16.83
CA LEU A 436 -16.00 -11.51 17.65
C LEU A 436 -14.68 -12.10 17.14
N GLY A 437 -14.08 -11.50 16.12
CA GLY A 437 -12.82 -11.82 15.49
C GLY A 437 -12.73 -13.20 14.87
N LYS A 438 -13.81 -13.62 14.21
CA LYS A 438 -13.79 -14.67 13.18
C LYS A 438 -13.20 -14.12 11.88
N SER A 439 -12.45 -14.94 11.17
CA SER A 439 -12.00 -14.68 9.79
C SER A 439 -13.18 -14.70 8.81
N VAL A 440 -13.02 -14.09 7.63
CA VAL A 440 -14.08 -14.07 6.62
C VAL A 440 -14.48 -15.48 6.18
N GLU A 441 -13.52 -16.41 6.11
CA GLU A 441 -13.79 -17.81 5.72
C GLU A 441 -14.59 -18.58 6.79
N GLU A 442 -14.33 -18.34 8.08
CA GLU A 442 -15.15 -18.90 9.16
C GLU A 442 -16.58 -18.37 9.11
N ILE A 443 -16.73 -17.07 8.84
CA ILE A 443 -18.05 -16.44 8.70
C ILE A 443 -18.78 -17.02 7.51
N ARG A 444 -18.10 -17.15 6.36
CA ARG A 444 -18.65 -17.77 5.15
C ARG A 444 -19.18 -19.18 5.41
N THR A 445 -18.43 -19.99 6.16
CA THR A 445 -18.85 -21.36 6.52
C THR A 445 -20.16 -21.34 7.33
N LEU A 446 -20.21 -20.55 8.41
CA LEU A 446 -21.42 -20.40 9.22
C LEU A 446 -22.59 -19.82 8.42
N TYR A 447 -22.32 -18.82 7.59
CA TYR A 447 -23.32 -18.14 6.78
C TYR A 447 -23.96 -19.13 5.78
N ARG A 448 -23.15 -19.97 5.13
CA ARG A 448 -23.61 -21.02 4.21
C ARG A 448 -24.50 -22.06 4.90
N ASP A 449 -24.09 -22.52 6.08
CA ASP A 449 -24.78 -23.62 6.77
C ASP A 449 -26.13 -23.21 7.37
N HIS A 450 -26.28 -21.94 7.76
CA HIS A 450 -27.45 -21.48 8.50
C HIS A 450 -28.38 -20.57 7.70
N VAL A 451 -27.87 -19.63 6.87
CA VAL A 451 -28.74 -18.67 6.18
C VAL A 451 -29.64 -19.35 5.16
N VAL A 452 -29.17 -20.41 4.50
CA VAL A 452 -30.02 -21.20 3.59
C VAL A 452 -31.18 -21.84 4.35
N LYS A 453 -30.95 -22.35 5.57
CA LYS A 453 -32.02 -22.92 6.41
C LYS A 453 -33.05 -21.85 6.79
N VAL A 454 -32.59 -20.66 7.21
CA VAL A 454 -33.46 -19.52 7.53
C VAL A 454 -34.28 -19.08 6.31
N MET A 455 -33.65 -18.99 5.14
CA MET A 455 -34.31 -18.51 3.92
C MET A 455 -35.25 -19.58 3.32
N ALA A 456 -34.99 -20.87 3.54
CA ALA A 456 -35.85 -21.97 3.10
C ALA A 456 -37.13 -22.14 3.92
N ALA A 457 -37.15 -21.71 5.19
CA ALA A 457 -38.36 -21.78 6.02
C ALA A 457 -39.51 -20.93 5.44
N TRP A 458 -40.74 -21.43 5.49
CA TRP A 458 -41.88 -20.85 4.76
C TRP A 458 -42.73 -19.89 5.59
N LEU A 459 -42.97 -20.23 6.86
CA LEU A 459 -43.77 -19.42 7.79
C LEU A 459 -42.87 -18.43 8.54
N PRO A 460 -43.38 -17.22 8.90
CA PRO A 460 -42.62 -16.25 9.68
C PRO A 460 -42.10 -16.82 11.00
N SER A 461 -42.93 -17.60 11.70
CA SER A 461 -42.55 -18.30 12.93
C SER A 461 -41.41 -19.30 12.71
N SER A 462 -41.44 -20.06 11.62
CA SER A 462 -40.37 -21.01 11.27
C SER A 462 -39.07 -20.30 10.86
N LYS A 463 -39.16 -19.16 10.17
CA LYS A 463 -37.99 -18.33 9.82
C LYS A 463 -37.34 -17.74 11.07
N THR A 464 -38.15 -17.19 11.97
CA THR A 464 -37.67 -16.67 13.25
C THR A 464 -37.05 -17.77 14.10
N ALA A 465 -37.68 -18.95 14.21
CA ALA A 465 -37.11 -20.07 14.95
C ALA A 465 -35.73 -20.51 14.40
N ALA A 466 -35.59 -20.59 13.07
CA ALA A 466 -34.30 -20.93 12.45
C ALA A 466 -33.23 -19.84 12.67
N LEU A 467 -33.63 -18.56 12.70
CA LEU A 467 -32.73 -17.45 13.00
C LEU A 467 -32.33 -17.44 14.48
N GLU A 468 -33.25 -17.77 15.39
CA GLU A 468 -32.98 -17.94 16.82
C GLU A 468 -32.05 -19.12 17.10
N GLU A 469 -32.24 -20.24 16.40
CA GLU A 469 -31.33 -21.39 16.47
C GLU A 469 -29.91 -21.01 15.99
N LEU A 470 -29.80 -20.31 14.86
CA LEU A 470 -28.52 -19.77 14.39
C LEU A 470 -27.89 -18.83 15.43
N ALA A 471 -28.67 -17.89 15.97
CA ALA A 471 -28.16 -16.92 16.92
C ALA A 471 -27.71 -17.59 18.23
N ALA A 472 -28.42 -18.62 18.69
CA ALA A 472 -28.04 -19.41 19.86
C ALA A 472 -26.76 -20.23 19.62
N ASP A 473 -26.62 -20.86 18.46
CA ASP A 473 -25.43 -21.65 18.11
C ASP A 473 -24.18 -20.78 17.94
N VAL A 474 -24.35 -19.60 17.34
CA VAL A 474 -23.21 -18.73 16.97
C VAL A 474 -22.86 -17.72 18.05
N PHE A 475 -23.84 -17.09 18.69
CA PHE A 475 -23.63 -16.05 19.70
C PHE A 475 -23.92 -16.53 21.13
N GLY A 476 -24.81 -17.52 21.30
CA GLY A 476 -25.24 -17.98 22.62
C GLY A 476 -25.71 -16.83 23.52
N GLU A 477 -25.27 -16.85 24.77
CA GLU A 477 -25.58 -15.80 25.76
C GLU A 477 -24.54 -14.67 25.79
N LEU A 478 -23.69 -14.56 24.76
CA LEU A 478 -22.65 -13.51 24.72
C LEU A 478 -23.27 -12.12 24.73
N LYS A 479 -22.67 -11.25 25.53
CA LYS A 479 -22.99 -9.82 25.65
C LYS A 479 -22.00 -9.00 24.82
N PHE A 480 -22.25 -7.70 24.73
CA PHE A 480 -21.48 -6.78 23.88
C PHE A 480 -20.03 -6.57 24.32
N ASP A 481 -19.67 -7.01 25.53
CA ASP A 481 -18.30 -7.04 26.02
C ASP A 481 -17.41 -8.10 25.35
N ALA A 482 -17.99 -9.09 24.67
CA ALA A 482 -17.27 -10.12 23.91
C ALA A 482 -16.70 -9.63 22.55
N PHE A 483 -17.09 -8.43 22.10
CA PHE A 483 -16.56 -7.87 20.85
C PHE A 483 -15.13 -7.34 21.03
N LYS A 484 -14.27 -7.63 20.05
CA LYS A 484 -12.85 -7.21 20.02
C LYS A 484 -12.61 -5.85 19.36
N THR A 485 -13.62 -5.29 18.70
CA THR A 485 -13.59 -3.96 18.08
C THR A 485 -14.94 -3.26 18.33
N ASP A 486 -15.00 -1.94 18.16
CA ASP A 486 -16.25 -1.21 18.43
C ASP A 486 -17.29 -1.54 17.36
N ILE A 487 -18.48 -1.98 17.78
CA ILE A 487 -19.58 -2.44 16.92
C ILE A 487 -20.79 -1.51 17.01
N GLY A 488 -21.49 -1.33 15.90
CA GLY A 488 -22.85 -0.80 15.85
C GLY A 488 -23.80 -1.71 15.08
N ILE A 489 -24.79 -2.28 15.77
CA ILE A 489 -25.87 -3.06 15.14
C ILE A 489 -27.11 -2.18 15.03
N VAL A 490 -27.60 -1.96 13.81
CA VAL A 490 -28.74 -1.06 13.56
C VAL A 490 -30.06 -1.83 13.61
N GLY A 491 -31.01 -1.34 14.39
CA GLY A 491 -32.40 -1.78 14.41
C GLY A 491 -33.36 -0.59 14.36
N THR A 492 -34.66 -0.90 14.31
CA THR A 492 -35.73 0.09 14.36
C THR A 492 -36.53 -0.08 15.65
N ARG A 493 -36.62 0.98 16.45
CA ARG A 493 -37.55 1.07 17.59
C ARG A 493 -38.93 1.36 17.02
N TRP A 494 -39.75 0.31 16.93
CA TRP A 494 -40.93 0.34 16.07
C TRP A 494 -42.02 1.27 16.57
N LEU A 495 -42.31 1.24 17.87
CA LEU A 495 -43.40 2.04 18.46
C LEU A 495 -43.08 3.53 18.48
N GLU A 496 -41.80 3.89 18.62
CA GLU A 496 -41.35 5.29 18.66
C GLU A 496 -40.79 5.79 17.32
N GLU A 497 -40.89 4.98 16.26
CA GLU A 497 -40.54 5.34 14.88
C GLU A 497 -39.12 5.93 14.73
N ARG A 498 -38.17 5.42 15.51
CA ARG A 498 -36.79 5.92 15.59
C ARG A 498 -35.75 4.82 15.42
N PRO A 499 -34.52 5.13 14.97
CA PRO A 499 -33.45 4.16 14.98
C PRO A 499 -33.08 3.76 16.42
N ILE A 500 -32.70 2.49 16.58
CA ILE A 500 -31.99 1.99 17.76
C ILE A 500 -30.66 1.40 17.28
N ILE A 501 -29.55 1.80 17.87
CA ILE A 501 -28.23 1.28 17.51
C ILE A 501 -27.66 0.63 18.76
N PHE A 502 -27.46 -0.68 18.71
CA PHE A 502 -26.80 -1.42 19.77
C PHE A 502 -25.31 -1.21 19.62
N LYS A 503 -24.69 -0.53 20.59
CA LYS A 503 -23.29 -0.09 20.56
C LYS A 503 -22.49 -0.81 21.64
N THR A 504 -21.21 -1.02 21.41
CA THR A 504 -20.29 -1.67 22.36
C THR A 504 -19.79 -0.73 23.43
N ASN A 505 -19.59 0.54 23.08
CA ASN A 505 -18.82 1.47 23.87
C ASN A 505 -19.58 2.76 24.16
N ARG A 506 -19.50 3.24 25.40
CA ARG A 506 -20.09 4.51 25.87
C ARG A 506 -19.63 5.71 25.05
N ARG A 507 -18.40 5.68 24.54
CA ARG A 507 -17.86 6.75 23.67
C ARG A 507 -18.59 6.86 22.34
N GLN A 508 -19.21 5.78 21.85
CA GLN A 508 -20.05 5.81 20.65
C GLN A 508 -21.41 6.48 20.92
N ALA A 509 -21.80 6.73 22.18
CA ALA A 509 -23.08 7.35 22.49
C ALA A 509 -23.02 8.87 22.31
N PHE A 510 -23.72 9.36 21.28
CA PHE A 510 -23.88 10.79 21.03
C PHE A 510 -24.59 11.52 22.18
N SER A 511 -25.66 10.92 22.72
CA SER A 511 -26.42 11.43 23.86
C SER A 511 -26.73 10.31 24.86
N GLY A 512 -27.09 10.67 26.09
CA GLY A 512 -27.43 9.68 27.12
C GLY A 512 -26.24 8.88 27.65
N LYS A 513 -25.01 9.42 27.57
CA LYS A 513 -23.79 8.75 28.09
C LYS A 513 -23.93 8.29 29.54
N ALA A 514 -24.69 9.00 30.39
CA ALA A 514 -24.88 8.64 31.80
C ALA A 514 -25.73 7.37 32.00
N SER A 515 -26.65 7.08 31.08
CA SER A 515 -27.52 5.90 31.11
C SER A 515 -27.13 4.88 30.04
N PHE A 516 -25.87 4.92 29.58
CA PHE A 516 -25.40 4.01 28.54
C PHE A 516 -25.12 2.64 29.13
N GLU A 517 -25.71 1.62 28.52
CA GLU A 517 -25.38 0.23 28.74
C GLU A 517 -25.08 -0.40 27.38
N ALA A 518 -23.98 -1.16 27.27
CA ALA A 518 -23.58 -1.78 26.02
C ALA A 518 -24.69 -2.70 25.50
N GLY A 519 -25.09 -2.52 24.24
CA GLY A 519 -26.25 -3.21 23.66
C GLY A 519 -27.57 -2.99 24.42
N PHE A 520 -27.72 -1.93 25.21
CA PHE A 520 -28.85 -1.74 26.14
C PHE A 520 -29.03 -2.92 27.13
N GLY A 521 -27.97 -3.68 27.42
CA GLY A 521 -28.00 -4.84 28.33
C GLY A 521 -28.49 -6.15 27.69
N CYS A 522 -28.89 -6.15 26.42
CA CYS A 522 -29.32 -7.37 25.74
C CYS A 522 -28.14 -8.24 25.26
N THR A 523 -28.43 -9.47 24.82
CA THR A 523 -27.43 -10.36 24.20
C THR A 523 -27.10 -9.90 22.78
N ILE A 524 -25.93 -10.30 22.27
CA ILE A 524 -25.59 -10.13 20.85
C ILE A 524 -26.67 -10.80 19.98
N ALA A 525 -27.12 -12.00 20.38
CA ALA A 525 -28.20 -12.72 19.72
C ALA A 525 -29.47 -11.87 19.61
N ASP A 526 -29.94 -11.26 20.71
CA ASP A 526 -31.14 -10.42 20.71
C ASP A 526 -31.02 -9.21 19.78
N ALA A 527 -29.87 -8.53 19.81
CA ALA A 527 -29.60 -7.37 18.96
C ALA A 527 -29.58 -7.76 17.47
N VAL A 528 -28.89 -8.85 17.12
CA VAL A 528 -28.80 -9.37 15.74
C VAL A 528 -30.18 -9.82 15.25
N ILE A 529 -30.92 -10.61 16.04
CA ILE A 529 -32.29 -11.04 15.68
C ILE A 529 -33.18 -9.82 15.47
N GLY A 530 -33.11 -8.83 16.37
CA GLY A 530 -33.86 -7.58 16.22
C GLY A 530 -33.54 -6.86 14.91
N SER A 531 -32.25 -6.75 14.57
CA SER A 531 -31.75 -6.15 13.33
C SER A 531 -32.20 -6.90 12.06
N CYS A 532 -32.52 -8.20 12.16
CA CYS A 532 -32.98 -9.04 11.06
C CYS A 532 -34.51 -9.27 11.01
N SER A 533 -35.27 -8.73 11.97
CA SER A 533 -36.71 -9.03 12.13
C SER A 533 -37.60 -8.21 11.19
N ALA A 534 -37.51 -8.49 9.89
CA ALA A 534 -38.27 -7.82 8.84
C ALA A 534 -39.72 -8.35 8.77
N TYR A 535 -40.66 -7.68 9.42
CA TYR A 535 -42.08 -8.06 9.38
C TYR A 535 -42.72 -7.76 8.02
N PRO A 536 -43.61 -8.64 7.50
CA PRO A 536 -44.14 -9.86 8.11
C PRO A 536 -43.35 -11.16 7.80
N PHE A 537 -42.13 -11.08 7.27
CA PHE A 537 -41.33 -12.26 6.92
C PHE A 537 -40.73 -12.96 8.14
N PHE A 538 -40.46 -12.19 9.19
CA PHE A 538 -40.09 -12.67 10.50
C PHE A 538 -41.14 -12.22 11.52
N GLU A 539 -41.26 -12.98 12.61
CA GLU A 539 -42.07 -12.59 13.77
C GLU A 539 -41.56 -11.30 14.43
N LYS A 540 -42.39 -10.74 15.29
CA LYS A 540 -42.01 -9.55 16.07
C LYS A 540 -40.98 -9.93 17.14
N LYS A 541 -39.85 -9.20 17.17
CA LYS A 541 -38.85 -9.35 18.24
C LYS A 541 -39.06 -8.28 19.31
N PHE A 542 -39.08 -8.73 20.56
CA PHE A 542 -39.00 -7.85 21.72
C PHE A 542 -37.64 -8.05 22.38
N VAL A 543 -36.95 -6.96 22.66
CA VAL A 543 -35.69 -6.94 23.39
C VAL A 543 -35.98 -6.39 24.79
N LEU A 544 -35.52 -7.11 25.81
CA LEU A 544 -35.54 -6.63 27.20
C LEU A 544 -34.21 -5.93 27.48
N THR A 545 -34.25 -4.67 27.91
CA THR A 545 -33.05 -3.94 28.30
C THR A 545 -32.60 -4.30 29.72
N GLY A 546 -31.36 -3.96 30.09
CA GLY A 546 -30.87 -4.11 31.46
C GLY A 546 -31.67 -3.30 32.50
N HIS A 547 -32.39 -2.27 32.05
CA HIS A 547 -33.33 -1.49 32.88
C HIS A 547 -34.76 -2.06 32.93
N GLY A 548 -35.00 -3.24 32.35
CA GLY A 548 -36.30 -3.90 32.35
C GLY A 548 -37.30 -3.33 31.34
N GLU A 549 -36.87 -2.46 30.42
CA GLU A 549 -37.75 -1.98 29.34
C GLU A 549 -37.92 -3.05 28.27
N ARG A 550 -39.16 -3.30 27.86
CA ARG A 550 -39.48 -4.21 26.76
C ARG A 550 -39.70 -3.41 25.48
N ILE A 551 -38.76 -3.47 24.56
CA ILE A 551 -38.75 -2.68 23.32
C ILE A 551 -39.10 -3.58 22.13
N GLU A 552 -40.06 -3.16 21.30
CA GLU A 552 -40.29 -3.80 20.00
C GLU A 552 -39.23 -3.36 18.99
N VAL A 553 -38.35 -4.28 18.60
CA VAL A 553 -37.25 -4.03 17.67
C VAL A 553 -37.55 -4.71 16.34
N ARG A 554 -37.39 -3.96 15.25
CA ARG A 554 -37.54 -4.44 13.88
C ARG A 554 -36.26 -4.26 13.09
N ASP A 555 -36.24 -4.83 11.90
CA ASP A 555 -35.10 -4.78 11.00
C ASP A 555 -34.57 -3.34 10.81
N GLY A 556 -33.26 -3.16 10.88
CA GLY A 556 -32.64 -1.85 10.73
C GLY A 556 -32.78 -1.28 9.31
N GLY A 557 -33.08 -2.12 8.32
CA GLY A 557 -33.25 -1.74 6.92
C GLY A 557 -34.43 -0.81 6.65
N PHE A 558 -35.39 -0.70 7.59
CA PHE A 558 -36.44 0.32 7.51
C PHE A 558 -35.93 1.74 7.73
N VAL A 559 -34.89 1.91 8.57
CA VAL A 559 -34.32 3.22 8.90
C VAL A 559 -33.00 3.46 8.19
N ALA A 560 -32.09 2.50 8.21
CA ALA A 560 -30.74 2.63 7.67
C ALA A 560 -30.21 1.29 7.13
N ASN A 561 -30.69 0.90 5.95
CA ASN A 561 -30.18 -0.32 5.30
C ASN A 561 -28.70 -0.22 4.94
N ASN A 562 -28.20 1.00 4.66
CA ASN A 562 -26.78 1.33 4.65
C ASN A 562 -26.42 2.11 5.93
N PRO A 563 -25.69 1.51 6.88
CA PRO A 563 -25.42 2.14 8.17
C PRO A 563 -24.23 3.13 8.16
N ALA A 564 -23.60 3.39 7.00
CA ALA A 564 -22.38 4.18 6.92
C ALA A 564 -22.54 5.59 7.50
N LEU A 565 -23.70 6.23 7.29
CA LEU A 565 -23.96 7.56 7.84
C LEU A 565 -23.92 7.57 9.37
N PHE A 566 -24.53 6.58 10.02
CA PHE A 566 -24.51 6.46 11.48
C PHE A 566 -23.12 6.15 12.00
N ALA A 567 -22.37 5.29 11.31
CA ALA A 567 -21.00 4.98 11.67
C ALA A 567 -20.09 6.22 11.59
N ILE A 568 -20.26 7.05 10.56
CA ILE A 568 -19.52 8.32 10.41
C ILE A 568 -19.90 9.31 11.50
N VAL A 569 -21.19 9.49 11.79
CA VAL A 569 -21.65 10.39 12.86
C VAL A 569 -21.06 9.98 14.21
N ASP A 570 -21.02 8.68 14.49
CA ASP A 570 -20.40 8.17 15.70
C ASP A 570 -18.88 8.41 15.71
N ALA A 571 -18.19 8.15 14.61
CA ALA A 571 -16.76 8.41 14.48
C ALA A 571 -16.41 9.90 14.68
N THR A 572 -17.18 10.81 14.07
CA THR A 572 -16.85 12.24 14.10
C THR A 572 -17.38 12.93 15.34
N GLU A 573 -18.68 12.78 15.62
CA GLU A 573 -19.35 13.55 16.66
C GLU A 573 -19.26 12.90 18.03
N SER A 574 -19.25 11.57 18.12
CA SER A 574 -19.24 10.86 19.41
C SER A 574 -17.82 10.51 19.86
N LEU A 575 -17.01 9.97 18.96
CA LEU A 575 -15.61 9.60 19.20
C LEU A 575 -14.63 10.77 18.98
N GLY A 576 -15.07 11.87 18.35
CA GLY A 576 -14.30 13.10 18.24
C GLY A 576 -13.23 13.13 17.16
N PHE A 577 -13.24 12.19 16.21
CA PHE A 577 -12.29 12.20 15.10
C PHE A 577 -12.62 13.32 14.10
N PRO A 578 -11.63 14.12 13.66
CA PRO A 578 -11.85 15.07 12.57
C PRO A 578 -12.36 14.35 11.32
N ARG A 579 -13.25 14.99 10.56
CA ARG A 579 -13.85 14.40 9.35
C ARG A 579 -12.78 14.00 8.32
N THR A 580 -11.71 14.78 8.23
CA THR A 580 -10.53 14.54 7.37
C THR A 580 -9.76 13.29 7.74
N ASP A 581 -10.00 12.74 8.94
CA ASP A 581 -9.27 11.59 9.47
C ASP A 581 -10.12 10.33 9.53
N VAL A 582 -11.41 10.44 9.23
CA VAL A 582 -12.27 9.25 9.10
C VAL A 582 -12.08 8.64 7.70
N ARG A 583 -11.87 7.32 7.65
CA ARG A 583 -11.76 6.51 6.43
C ARG A 583 -12.83 5.43 6.46
N VAL A 584 -13.66 5.35 5.42
CA VAL A 584 -14.83 4.47 5.43
C VAL A 584 -14.78 3.49 4.25
N VAL A 585 -14.97 2.21 4.55
CA VAL A 585 -15.31 1.18 3.56
C VAL A 585 -16.75 0.76 3.77
N SER A 586 -17.62 1.00 2.79
CA SER A 586 -19.05 0.64 2.84
C SER A 586 -19.34 -0.43 1.79
N ILE A 587 -19.76 -1.62 2.24
CA ILE A 587 -19.98 -2.79 1.38
C ILE A 587 -21.48 -3.12 1.32
N GLY A 588 -21.95 -3.30 0.09
CA GLY A 588 -23.34 -3.51 -0.22
C GLY A 588 -23.64 -4.98 -0.39
N VAL A 589 -24.82 -5.27 -0.92
CA VAL A 589 -25.24 -6.63 -1.28
C VAL A 589 -25.47 -6.80 -2.78
N GLY A 590 -25.07 -5.81 -3.59
CA GLY A 590 -25.33 -5.76 -5.04
C GLY A 590 -26.81 -5.54 -5.43
N GLU A 591 -27.00 -5.06 -6.66
CA GLU A 591 -28.30 -4.92 -7.32
C GLU A 591 -28.40 -5.97 -8.44
N TYR A 592 -29.44 -6.81 -8.40
CA TYR A 592 -29.61 -7.94 -9.32
C TYR A 592 -30.97 -7.89 -10.03
N PRO A 593 -31.09 -8.47 -11.24
CA PRO A 593 -32.38 -8.58 -11.89
C PRO A 593 -33.29 -9.54 -11.10
N PRO A 594 -34.61 -9.32 -11.11
CA PRO A 594 -35.54 -10.19 -10.39
C PRO A 594 -35.59 -11.59 -11.01
N PRO A 595 -35.69 -12.67 -10.20
CA PRO A 595 -35.69 -14.04 -10.71
C PRO A 595 -36.90 -14.32 -11.61
N LYS A 596 -36.66 -14.99 -12.75
CA LYS A 596 -37.73 -15.46 -13.65
C LYS A 596 -38.40 -16.70 -13.07
N LEU A 597 -39.38 -16.50 -12.18
CA LEU A 597 -40.13 -17.60 -11.58
C LEU A 597 -41.15 -18.21 -12.59
N PRO A 598 -41.37 -19.54 -12.63
CA PRO A 598 -42.39 -20.19 -13.45
C PRO A 598 -43.79 -19.66 -13.15
N THR A 599 -44.68 -19.56 -14.15
CA THR A 599 -46.05 -19.02 -14.00
C THR A 599 -46.91 -19.75 -12.97
N TRP A 600 -46.63 -21.02 -12.74
CA TRP A 600 -47.29 -21.89 -11.76
C TRP A 600 -46.64 -21.86 -10.37
N SER A 601 -45.54 -21.14 -10.17
CA SER A 601 -44.83 -21.08 -8.87
C SER A 601 -45.58 -20.20 -7.87
N VAL A 602 -45.89 -20.76 -6.68
CA VAL A 602 -46.46 -20.01 -5.55
C VAL A 602 -45.57 -18.85 -5.12
N ARG A 603 -44.23 -19.01 -5.23
CA ARG A 603 -43.24 -17.95 -4.93
C ARG A 603 -43.37 -16.76 -5.88
N LYS A 604 -43.81 -16.95 -7.12
CA LYS A 604 -44.06 -15.87 -8.10
C LYS A 604 -45.27 -15.02 -7.74
N TRP A 605 -46.29 -15.65 -7.17
CA TRP A 605 -47.49 -14.94 -6.69
C TRP A 605 -47.18 -14.19 -5.40
N ALA A 606 -46.41 -14.80 -4.49
CA ALA A 606 -45.91 -14.15 -3.27
C ALA A 606 -45.00 -12.94 -3.57
N SER A 607 -44.08 -13.06 -4.54
CA SER A 607 -43.19 -11.95 -4.94
C SER A 607 -43.91 -10.77 -5.61
N LYS A 608 -45.17 -10.95 -6.01
CA LYS A 608 -46.05 -9.89 -6.55
C LYS A 608 -46.98 -9.29 -5.52
N LEU A 609 -46.96 -9.77 -4.27
CA LEU A 609 -47.76 -9.17 -3.21
C LEU A 609 -47.31 -7.72 -2.98
N PRO A 610 -48.26 -6.77 -2.87
CA PRO A 610 -47.93 -5.36 -2.63
C PRO A 610 -47.00 -5.15 -1.43
N THR A 611 -47.17 -5.95 -0.38
CA THR A 611 -46.33 -5.94 0.83
C THR A 611 -44.87 -6.26 0.55
N MET A 612 -44.59 -7.24 -0.32
CA MET A 612 -43.23 -7.67 -0.64
C MET A 612 -42.50 -6.66 -1.53
N VAL A 613 -43.21 -6.12 -2.52
CA VAL A 613 -42.69 -5.04 -3.38
C VAL A 613 -42.44 -3.78 -2.56
N PHE A 614 -43.36 -3.43 -1.66
CA PHE A 614 -43.22 -2.28 -0.78
C PHE A 614 -41.99 -2.42 0.13
N LEU A 615 -41.81 -3.57 0.81
CA LEU A 615 -40.66 -3.80 1.67
C LEU A 615 -39.32 -3.68 0.93
N GLN A 616 -39.18 -4.35 -0.22
CA GLN A 616 -37.96 -4.26 -1.04
C GLN A 616 -37.68 -2.82 -1.47
N LYS A 617 -38.72 -2.08 -1.89
CA LYS A 617 -38.58 -0.67 -2.25
C LYS A 617 -38.22 0.19 -1.05
N THR A 618 -38.78 -0.05 0.13
CA THR A 618 -38.44 0.68 1.36
C THR A 618 -36.97 0.50 1.73
N MET A 619 -36.45 -0.72 1.69
CA MET A 619 -35.03 -1.00 1.98
C MET A 619 -34.09 -0.37 0.94
N GLU A 620 -34.47 -0.42 -0.35
CA GLU A 620 -33.69 0.22 -1.42
C GLU A 620 -33.69 1.75 -1.26
N ILE A 621 -34.86 2.34 -0.96
CA ILE A 621 -34.98 3.78 -0.66
C ILE A 621 -34.09 4.13 0.55
N SER A 622 -34.14 3.34 1.63
CA SER A 622 -33.29 3.56 2.80
C SER A 622 -31.79 3.54 2.43
N THR A 623 -31.35 2.54 1.64
CA THR A 623 -29.96 2.43 1.15
C THR A 623 -29.53 3.68 0.38
N GLN A 624 -30.33 4.07 -0.62
CA GLN A 624 -30.02 5.20 -1.51
C GLN A 624 -30.07 6.52 -0.76
N SER A 625 -31.10 6.74 0.06
CA SER A 625 -31.26 7.97 0.85
C SER A 625 -30.12 8.15 1.85
N MET A 626 -29.69 7.10 2.55
CA MET A 626 -28.57 7.18 3.50
C MET A 626 -27.24 7.49 2.81
N ASP A 627 -26.95 6.86 1.66
CA ASP A 627 -25.71 7.17 0.91
C ASP A 627 -25.73 8.59 0.32
N GLN A 628 -26.89 9.06 -0.18
CA GLN A 628 -27.04 10.44 -0.64
C GLN A 628 -26.82 11.45 0.49
N LEU A 629 -27.46 11.25 1.65
CA LEU A 629 -27.29 12.12 2.81
C LEU A 629 -25.84 12.13 3.30
N ARG A 630 -25.18 10.97 3.36
CA ARG A 630 -23.75 10.87 3.67
C ARG A 630 -22.89 11.71 2.73
N LYS A 631 -23.10 11.59 1.41
CA LYS A 631 -22.35 12.40 0.41
C LYS A 631 -22.62 13.89 0.55
N VAL A 632 -23.77 14.31 1.04
CA VAL A 632 -24.09 15.73 1.23
C VAL A 632 -23.49 16.26 2.53
N LEU A 633 -23.66 15.54 3.64
CA LEU A 633 -23.30 15.99 4.99
C LEU A 633 -21.82 15.79 5.33
N PHE A 634 -21.16 14.79 4.74
CA PHE A 634 -19.81 14.34 5.07
C PHE A 634 -18.94 14.18 3.81
N ARG A 635 -18.90 15.22 2.97
CA ARG A 635 -18.10 15.25 1.72
C ARG A 635 -16.61 15.03 1.94
N GLU A 636 -16.10 15.49 3.07
CA GLU A 636 -14.68 15.45 3.46
C GLU A 636 -14.23 14.04 3.90
N VAL A 637 -15.18 13.17 4.26
CA VAL A 637 -14.88 11.81 4.73
C VAL A 637 -14.62 10.91 3.53
N GLN A 638 -13.38 10.45 3.40
CA GLN A 638 -12.99 9.54 2.32
C GLN A 638 -13.72 8.20 2.49
N THR A 639 -14.54 7.87 1.50
CA THR A 639 -15.39 6.66 1.54
C THR A 639 -15.25 5.87 0.25
N VAL A 640 -14.91 4.59 0.37
CA VAL A 640 -14.98 3.60 -0.71
C VAL A 640 -16.29 2.83 -0.57
N ARG A 641 -17.11 2.82 -1.62
CA ARG A 641 -18.39 2.11 -1.66
C ARG A 641 -18.28 0.94 -2.65
N ILE A 642 -18.44 -0.29 -2.16
CA ILE A 642 -18.45 -1.51 -2.98
C ILE A 642 -19.91 -1.99 -3.14
N HIS A 643 -20.52 -1.68 -4.29
CA HIS A 643 -21.90 -2.04 -4.60
C HIS A 643 -22.12 -2.07 -6.12
N ASN A 644 -22.14 -3.27 -6.71
CA ASN A 644 -22.27 -3.44 -8.16
C ASN A 644 -23.71 -3.71 -8.58
N LYS A 645 -24.06 -3.27 -9.80
CA LYS A 645 -25.32 -3.58 -10.47
C LYS A 645 -25.09 -4.62 -11.56
N TYR A 646 -25.85 -5.70 -11.52
CA TYR A 646 -25.79 -6.80 -12.48
C TYR A 646 -27.05 -6.79 -13.37
N THR A 647 -26.90 -7.15 -14.63
CA THR A 647 -27.99 -7.19 -15.62
C THR A 647 -28.18 -8.57 -16.24
N GLN A 648 -27.23 -9.49 -15.99
CA GLN A 648 -27.23 -10.86 -16.46
C GLN A 648 -28.42 -11.66 -15.89
N PRO A 649 -29.29 -12.26 -16.73
CA PRO A 649 -30.43 -13.05 -16.28
C PRO A 649 -30.05 -14.26 -15.40
N GLU A 650 -28.86 -14.82 -15.59
CA GLU A 650 -28.30 -15.93 -14.82
C GLU A 650 -27.95 -15.56 -13.37
N LEU A 651 -27.65 -14.28 -13.11
CA LEU A 651 -27.40 -13.73 -11.77
C LEU A 651 -28.69 -13.24 -11.08
N ALA A 652 -29.85 -13.57 -11.64
CA ALA A 652 -31.12 -13.14 -11.08
C ALA A 652 -31.37 -13.81 -9.72
N THR A 653 -31.40 -12.99 -8.67
CA THR A 653 -31.51 -13.41 -7.27
C THR A 653 -32.34 -12.41 -6.47
N ASP A 654 -32.85 -12.84 -5.31
CA ASP A 654 -33.57 -12.01 -4.36
C ASP A 654 -33.07 -12.23 -2.92
N MET A 655 -33.61 -11.46 -1.96
CA MET A 655 -33.19 -11.54 -0.56
C MET A 655 -33.52 -12.89 0.12
N LEU A 656 -34.31 -13.74 -0.54
CA LEU A 656 -34.76 -15.04 -0.03
C LEU A 656 -34.19 -16.20 -0.86
N GLU A 657 -33.16 -15.98 -1.68
CA GLU A 657 -32.55 -17.04 -2.48
C GLU A 657 -31.99 -18.15 -1.58
N VAL A 658 -32.20 -19.39 -2.00
CA VAL A 658 -31.83 -20.63 -1.28
C VAL A 658 -30.97 -21.55 -2.13
N ASP A 659 -30.86 -21.27 -3.43
CA ASP A 659 -30.00 -22.00 -4.35
C ASP A 659 -28.53 -21.70 -4.04
N LEU A 660 -27.86 -22.66 -3.39
CA LEU A 660 -26.47 -22.54 -2.98
C LEU A 660 -25.52 -22.34 -4.16
N ASP A 661 -25.79 -22.93 -5.32
CA ASP A 661 -24.91 -22.78 -6.48
C ASP A 661 -24.98 -21.35 -7.01
N LYS A 662 -26.18 -20.75 -7.04
CA LYS A 662 -26.32 -19.32 -7.34
C LYS A 662 -25.71 -18.43 -6.28
N LEU A 663 -25.88 -18.74 -4.99
CA LEU A 663 -25.32 -17.94 -3.89
C LEU A 663 -23.78 -17.99 -3.89
N ASN A 664 -23.18 -19.15 -4.15
CA ASN A 664 -21.72 -19.27 -4.38
C ASN A 664 -21.31 -18.46 -5.61
N THR A 665 -22.11 -18.50 -6.68
CA THR A 665 -21.88 -17.65 -7.85
C THR A 665 -21.88 -16.18 -7.43
N LEU A 666 -22.74 -15.70 -6.51
CA LEU A 666 -22.69 -14.29 -6.04
C LEU A 666 -21.40 -13.93 -5.28
N GLU A 667 -20.78 -14.91 -4.63
CA GLU A 667 -19.48 -14.75 -3.95
C GLU A 667 -18.33 -14.69 -4.97
N ASP A 668 -18.40 -15.56 -5.97
CA ASP A 668 -17.47 -15.68 -7.11
C ASP A 668 -17.65 -14.52 -8.12
N VAL A 669 -18.83 -13.91 -8.16
CA VAL A 669 -19.22 -12.74 -8.99
C VAL A 669 -18.67 -11.42 -8.45
N VAL A 670 -17.71 -11.48 -7.52
CA VAL A 670 -16.61 -10.52 -7.55
C VAL A 670 -15.76 -10.83 -8.80
N ALA A 671 -16.38 -10.66 -9.98
CA ALA A 671 -15.74 -10.65 -11.27
C ALA A 671 -14.45 -9.86 -11.12
N ILE A 672 -13.33 -10.42 -11.62
CA ILE A 672 -12.01 -9.81 -11.53
C ILE A 672 -12.18 -8.32 -11.79
N ALA A 673 -12.13 -7.54 -10.72
CA ALA A 673 -12.62 -6.18 -10.77
C ALA A 673 -11.78 -5.42 -11.80
N GLU A 674 -12.37 -4.42 -12.45
CA GLU A 674 -11.62 -3.59 -13.40
C GLU A 674 -10.35 -3.02 -12.74
N SER A 675 -10.39 -2.72 -11.43
CA SER A 675 -9.22 -2.34 -10.63
C SER A 675 -8.16 -3.44 -10.46
N GLN A 676 -8.59 -4.71 -10.39
CA GLN A 676 -7.68 -5.85 -10.33
C GLN A 676 -7.03 -6.10 -11.70
N LEU A 677 -7.79 -5.93 -12.79
CA LEU A 677 -7.25 -5.95 -14.16
C LEU A 677 -6.29 -4.80 -14.40
N ASP A 678 -6.60 -3.60 -13.90
CA ASP A 678 -5.69 -2.46 -13.93
C ASP A 678 -4.39 -2.79 -13.21
N THR A 679 -4.47 -3.35 -12.00
CA THR A 679 -3.30 -3.81 -11.24
C THR A 679 -2.49 -4.85 -12.02
N TRP A 680 -3.15 -5.85 -12.61
CA TRP A 680 -2.48 -6.89 -13.42
C TRP A 680 -1.96 -6.38 -14.76
N SER A 681 -2.46 -5.24 -15.23
CA SER A 681 -1.97 -4.59 -16.44
C SER A 681 -0.65 -3.85 -16.21
N GLN A 682 -0.26 -3.57 -14.97
CA GLN A 682 0.93 -2.78 -14.68
C GLN A 682 2.23 -3.55 -14.95
N GLN A 683 3.25 -2.83 -15.41
CA GLN A 683 4.58 -3.38 -15.63
C GLN A 683 5.30 -3.61 -14.30
N GLY A 684 5.96 -4.77 -14.16
CA GLY A 684 6.78 -5.07 -12.99
C GLY A 684 8.00 -4.14 -12.88
N LYS A 685 8.61 -4.08 -11.68
CA LYS A 685 9.81 -3.27 -11.41
C LYS A 685 10.95 -3.54 -12.40
N THR A 686 11.48 -2.49 -13.04
CA THR A 686 12.57 -2.61 -14.04
C THR A 686 13.95 -2.20 -13.52
N ALA A 687 14.04 -1.34 -12.51
CA ALA A 687 15.32 -0.73 -12.08
C ALA A 687 16.43 -1.75 -11.75
N GLN A 688 16.12 -2.77 -10.94
CA GLN A 688 17.12 -3.79 -10.55
C GLN A 688 17.52 -4.70 -11.73
N PHE A 689 16.63 -4.90 -12.70
CA PHE A 689 16.89 -5.65 -13.93
C PHE A 689 17.84 -4.87 -14.82
N THR A 690 17.62 -3.56 -14.98
CA THR A 690 18.53 -2.66 -15.69
C THR A 690 19.91 -2.64 -15.06
N THR A 691 20.01 -2.54 -13.72
CA THR A 691 21.30 -2.59 -13.01
C THR A 691 22.02 -3.93 -13.23
N THR A 692 21.29 -5.04 -13.11
CA THR A 692 21.84 -6.39 -13.31
C THR A 692 22.32 -6.59 -14.76
N TYR A 693 21.51 -6.19 -15.74
CA TYR A 693 21.85 -6.23 -17.15
C TYR A 693 23.10 -5.40 -17.48
N ASN A 694 23.15 -4.14 -17.03
CA ASN A 694 24.29 -3.26 -17.30
C ASN A 694 25.57 -3.82 -16.69
N SER A 695 25.51 -4.34 -15.45
CA SER A 695 26.67 -4.94 -14.78
C SER A 695 27.19 -6.19 -15.51
N ILE A 696 26.28 -7.06 -15.97
CA ILE A 696 26.69 -8.25 -16.73
C ILE A 696 27.22 -7.85 -18.11
N ARG A 697 26.54 -6.94 -18.80
CA ARG A 697 26.94 -6.44 -20.12
C ARG A 697 28.34 -5.83 -20.11
N GLU A 698 28.65 -4.99 -19.13
CA GLU A 698 29.96 -4.35 -19.01
C GLU A 698 31.08 -5.40 -18.90
N LYS A 699 30.91 -6.40 -18.03
CA LYS A 699 31.88 -7.50 -17.86
C LYS A 699 32.01 -8.40 -19.08
N LEU A 700 30.92 -8.59 -19.84
CA LEU A 700 30.94 -9.37 -21.07
C LEU A 700 31.58 -8.61 -22.25
N LEU A 701 31.67 -7.28 -22.18
CA LEU A 701 32.33 -6.42 -23.17
C LEU A 701 33.75 -6.00 -22.75
N ASP A 702 34.30 -6.62 -21.69
CA ASP A 702 35.67 -6.35 -21.26
C ASP A 702 36.69 -6.77 -22.34
N GLY A 703 37.68 -5.90 -22.59
CA GLY A 703 38.69 -6.12 -23.64
C GLY A 703 39.59 -7.35 -23.43
N HIS A 704 39.61 -7.93 -22.23
CA HIS A 704 40.35 -9.16 -21.91
C HIS A 704 39.53 -10.44 -22.14
N ALA A 705 38.26 -10.33 -22.57
CA ALA A 705 37.44 -11.50 -22.87
C ALA A 705 38.10 -12.37 -23.97
N PRO A 706 38.06 -13.71 -23.85
CA PRO A 706 38.73 -14.63 -24.78
C PRO A 706 38.04 -14.75 -26.16
N TYR A 707 37.10 -13.87 -26.47
CA TYR A 707 36.37 -13.82 -27.73
C TYR A 707 36.45 -12.40 -28.34
N PRO A 708 36.29 -12.24 -29.67
CA PRO A 708 36.40 -10.94 -30.32
C PRO A 708 35.22 -10.02 -29.95
N VAL A 709 35.38 -9.20 -28.91
CA VAL A 709 34.34 -8.30 -28.37
C VAL A 709 33.72 -7.39 -29.43
N LYS A 710 34.50 -6.93 -30.42
CA LYS A 710 34.00 -6.13 -31.55
C LYS A 710 32.93 -6.83 -32.41
N ASN A 711 32.85 -8.16 -32.32
CA ASN A 711 31.92 -9.02 -33.06
C ASN A 711 30.87 -9.63 -32.11
N VAL A 712 30.49 -8.89 -31.07
CA VAL A 712 29.52 -9.31 -30.06
C VAL A 712 28.44 -8.24 -29.90
N GLU A 713 27.18 -8.68 -29.90
CA GLU A 713 26.03 -7.87 -29.53
C GLU A 713 25.40 -8.44 -28.26
N ILE A 714 25.13 -7.55 -27.30
CA ILE A 714 24.47 -7.89 -26.04
C ILE A 714 23.17 -7.11 -25.94
N ARG A 715 22.06 -7.82 -25.68
CA ARG A 715 20.74 -7.21 -25.52
C ARG A 715 19.87 -7.96 -24.51
N LEU A 716 18.91 -7.25 -23.94
CA LEU A 716 17.82 -7.86 -23.20
C LEU A 716 16.89 -8.62 -24.15
N GLN A 717 16.41 -9.77 -23.70
CA GLN A 717 15.31 -10.51 -24.33
C GLN A 717 14.21 -10.76 -23.28
N GLY A 718 13.17 -11.49 -23.65
CA GLY A 718 12.14 -11.95 -22.75
C GLY A 718 11.19 -10.83 -22.37
N SER A 719 10.62 -10.95 -21.18
CA SER A 719 9.57 -10.02 -20.76
C SER A 719 10.09 -8.61 -20.48
N TYR A 720 11.33 -8.48 -19.99
CA TYR A 720 12.00 -7.19 -19.82
C TYR A 720 12.39 -6.56 -21.15
N GLY A 721 12.87 -7.35 -22.11
CA GLY A 721 13.17 -6.85 -23.46
C GLY A 721 11.95 -6.34 -24.23
N ASN A 722 10.75 -6.85 -23.92
CA ASN A 722 9.50 -6.50 -24.60
C ASN A 722 8.54 -5.62 -23.76
N ASP A 723 8.95 -5.14 -22.58
CA ASP A 723 8.10 -4.43 -21.60
C ASP A 723 6.82 -5.18 -21.19
N THR A 724 6.83 -6.51 -21.27
CA THR A 724 5.71 -7.37 -20.87
C THR A 724 5.95 -8.00 -19.50
N ASN A 725 6.95 -7.54 -18.75
CA ASN A 725 7.30 -8.08 -17.44
C ASN A 725 6.22 -7.81 -16.38
N VAL A 726 5.93 -8.83 -15.58
CA VAL A 726 5.00 -8.77 -14.43
C VAL A 726 5.78 -8.91 -13.13
N TRP A 727 5.16 -8.60 -11.99
CA TRP A 727 5.80 -8.62 -10.67
C TRP A 727 6.43 -9.95 -10.29
N ALA A 728 5.84 -11.06 -10.73
CA ALA A 728 6.35 -12.40 -10.49
C ALA A 728 7.54 -12.79 -11.39
N ASP A 729 7.86 -12.02 -12.44
CA ASP A 729 9.01 -12.32 -13.30
C ASP A 729 10.32 -12.00 -12.55
N SER A 730 11.13 -13.01 -12.26
CA SER A 730 12.31 -12.88 -11.38
C SER A 730 13.64 -12.70 -12.09
N ASP A 731 13.79 -13.26 -13.30
CA ASP A 731 15.08 -13.47 -13.95
C ASP A 731 15.33 -12.47 -15.10
N VAL A 732 16.59 -12.10 -15.31
CA VAL A 732 17.04 -11.20 -16.40
C VAL A 732 17.48 -12.05 -17.60
N ASP A 733 16.72 -12.05 -18.69
CA ASP A 733 17.10 -12.73 -19.93
C ASP A 733 18.08 -11.89 -20.76
N ILE A 734 19.31 -12.37 -20.93
CA ILE A 734 20.39 -11.68 -21.66
C ILE A 734 20.77 -12.52 -22.87
N VAL A 735 20.83 -11.89 -24.04
CA VAL A 735 21.38 -12.49 -25.26
C VAL A 735 22.81 -12.03 -25.44
N LEU A 736 23.73 -12.98 -25.55
CA LEU A 736 25.11 -12.78 -25.94
C LEU A 736 25.29 -13.36 -27.36
N LYS A 737 25.20 -12.49 -28.37
CA LYS A 737 25.18 -12.87 -29.80
C LYS A 737 26.52 -12.61 -30.46
N HIS A 738 27.10 -13.63 -31.10
CA HIS A 738 28.24 -13.45 -31.99
C HIS A 738 27.80 -13.02 -33.40
N THR A 739 28.38 -11.94 -33.91
CA THR A 739 28.09 -11.34 -35.23
C THR A 739 29.25 -11.48 -36.22
N GLY A 740 30.38 -12.07 -35.80
CA GLY A 740 31.55 -12.26 -36.67
C GLY A 740 31.39 -13.39 -37.68
N ALA A 741 30.39 -14.24 -37.46
CA ALA A 741 29.94 -15.29 -38.36
C ALA A 741 28.42 -15.45 -38.17
N PHE A 742 27.73 -15.99 -39.17
CA PHE A 742 26.28 -16.19 -39.11
C PHE A 742 25.88 -17.55 -39.70
N TYR A 743 24.80 -18.13 -39.19
CA TYR A 743 24.08 -19.19 -39.87
C TYR A 743 23.10 -18.57 -40.86
N HIS A 744 22.72 -19.31 -41.90
CA HIS A 744 21.76 -18.82 -42.87
C HIS A 744 20.70 -19.87 -43.23
N ASP A 745 19.58 -19.38 -43.72
CA ASP A 745 18.51 -20.14 -44.34
C ASP A 745 18.16 -19.48 -45.68
N LEU A 746 18.27 -20.27 -46.75
CA LEU A 746 18.06 -19.83 -48.12
C LEU A 746 16.80 -20.47 -48.74
N SER A 747 16.00 -21.21 -47.96
CA SER A 747 14.93 -22.04 -48.50
C SER A 747 13.85 -21.26 -49.26
N GLU A 748 13.69 -19.98 -48.93
CA GLU A 748 12.71 -19.08 -49.57
C GLU A 748 13.24 -18.39 -50.83
N MET A 749 14.53 -18.55 -51.15
CA MET A 749 15.17 -17.91 -52.31
C MET A 749 15.18 -18.80 -53.57
N PRO A 750 15.13 -18.22 -54.78
CA PRO A 750 15.39 -18.94 -56.03
C PRO A 750 16.80 -19.53 -56.11
N ALA A 751 16.94 -20.71 -56.73
CA ALA A 751 18.21 -21.45 -56.80
C ALA A 751 19.40 -20.66 -57.38
N GLU A 752 19.16 -19.79 -58.36
CA GLU A 752 20.18 -18.91 -58.95
C GLU A 752 20.80 -17.97 -57.90
N LYS A 753 19.96 -17.40 -57.04
CA LYS A 753 20.39 -16.49 -55.96
C LYS A 753 21.11 -17.25 -54.85
N GLN A 754 20.71 -18.49 -54.56
CA GLN A 754 21.42 -19.35 -53.62
C GLN A 754 22.85 -19.66 -54.09
N GLN A 755 23.04 -19.89 -55.40
CA GLN A 755 24.37 -20.07 -55.97
C GLN A 755 25.22 -18.79 -55.89
N ALA A 756 24.62 -17.63 -56.19
CA ALA A 756 25.29 -16.34 -56.04
C ALA A 756 25.73 -16.08 -54.60
N PHE A 757 24.88 -16.40 -53.61
CA PHE A 757 25.20 -16.33 -52.19
C PHE A 757 26.38 -17.24 -51.82
N THR A 758 26.32 -18.51 -52.24
CA THR A 758 27.37 -19.52 -51.92
C THR A 758 28.73 -19.10 -52.50
N LYS A 759 28.74 -18.52 -53.69
CA LYS A 759 29.96 -17.99 -54.33
C LYS A 759 30.52 -16.77 -53.57
N ALA A 760 29.67 -15.94 -52.97
CA ALA A 760 30.06 -14.73 -52.28
C ALA A 760 30.58 -14.98 -50.86
N TYR A 761 29.95 -15.87 -50.08
CA TYR A 761 30.28 -16.08 -48.67
C TYR A 761 31.29 -17.20 -48.40
N GLY A 762 31.52 -18.13 -49.34
CA GLY A 762 32.62 -19.09 -49.25
C GLY A 762 32.60 -20.02 -48.03
N ALA A 763 33.76 -20.61 -47.71
CA ALA A 763 33.94 -21.68 -46.73
C ALA A 763 33.58 -21.32 -45.28
N ASP A 764 33.44 -22.32 -44.42
CA ASP A 764 33.07 -22.17 -43.01
C ASP A 764 33.99 -21.20 -42.25
N ALA A 765 33.40 -20.38 -41.39
CA ALA A 765 34.14 -19.44 -40.56
C ALA A 765 35.09 -20.18 -39.61
N ALA A 766 36.37 -19.78 -39.59
CA ALA A 766 37.38 -20.31 -38.67
C ALA A 766 36.99 -20.13 -37.18
N TYR A 767 36.18 -19.12 -36.88
CA TYR A 767 35.64 -18.85 -35.55
C TYR A 767 34.10 -18.74 -35.61
N GLY A 768 33.42 -19.87 -35.38
CA GLY A 768 31.95 -19.98 -35.30
C GLY A 768 31.41 -20.29 -33.90
N TYR A 769 30.13 -20.69 -33.82
CA TYR A 769 29.34 -20.85 -32.59
C TYR A 769 30.03 -21.67 -31.51
N HIS A 770 30.63 -22.81 -31.86
CA HIS A 770 31.25 -23.71 -30.88
C HIS A 770 32.49 -23.09 -30.23
N HIS A 771 33.30 -22.35 -30.99
CA HIS A 771 34.43 -21.59 -30.45
C HIS A 771 33.90 -20.49 -29.52
N PHE A 772 32.98 -19.66 -30.01
CA PHE A 772 32.39 -18.58 -29.23
C PHE A 772 31.73 -19.06 -27.94
N LYS A 773 30.97 -20.16 -27.98
CA LYS A 773 30.33 -20.73 -26.80
C LYS A 773 31.33 -21.23 -25.78
N THR A 774 32.41 -21.87 -26.22
CA THR A 774 33.46 -22.36 -25.34
C THR A 774 34.16 -21.19 -24.63
N ASP A 775 34.53 -20.16 -25.38
CA ASP A 775 35.22 -18.98 -24.84
C ASP A 775 34.30 -18.16 -23.93
N ALA A 776 33.03 -17.96 -24.31
CA ALA A 776 32.03 -17.27 -23.50
C ALA A 776 31.72 -18.02 -22.19
N LEU A 777 31.56 -19.35 -22.23
CA LEU A 777 31.37 -20.16 -21.02
C LEU A 777 32.58 -20.07 -20.09
N LYS A 778 33.79 -20.16 -20.63
CA LYS A 778 35.02 -20.04 -19.84
C LYS A 778 35.11 -18.67 -19.17
N TRP A 779 34.78 -17.60 -19.90
CA TRP A 779 34.77 -16.24 -19.37
C TRP A 779 33.72 -16.04 -18.28
N ILE A 780 32.47 -16.44 -18.53
CA ILE A 780 31.36 -16.33 -17.57
C ILE A 780 31.67 -17.11 -16.29
N ASN A 781 32.19 -18.33 -16.40
CA ASN A 781 32.62 -19.12 -15.24
C ASN A 781 33.74 -18.43 -14.46
N GLY A 782 34.70 -17.78 -15.13
CA GLY A 782 35.74 -17.00 -14.46
C GLY A 782 35.21 -15.77 -13.71
N LEU A 783 34.24 -15.07 -14.31
CA LEU A 783 33.66 -13.85 -13.75
C LEU A 783 32.78 -14.09 -12.52
N TYR A 784 32.01 -15.19 -12.52
CA TYR A 784 30.95 -15.42 -11.54
C TYR A 784 31.18 -16.66 -10.67
N LYS A 785 32.16 -17.51 -11.00
CA LYS A 785 32.62 -18.65 -10.17
C LYS A 785 31.42 -19.49 -9.67
N ASP A 786 31.26 -19.56 -8.36
CA ASP A 786 30.25 -20.38 -7.67
C ASP A 786 28.80 -19.94 -7.94
N ASP A 787 28.60 -18.74 -8.51
CA ASP A 787 27.28 -18.23 -8.88
C ASP A 787 26.80 -18.79 -10.24
N VAL A 788 27.62 -19.52 -11.00
CA VAL A 788 27.22 -20.09 -12.30
C VAL A 788 26.65 -21.49 -12.14
N ASP A 789 25.41 -21.68 -12.55
CA ASP A 789 24.78 -22.98 -12.67
C ASP A 789 24.88 -23.47 -14.13
N SER A 790 25.84 -24.36 -14.37
CA SER A 790 26.18 -24.90 -15.69
C SER A 790 25.26 -26.03 -16.16
N TYR A 791 24.24 -26.40 -15.38
CA TYR A 791 23.28 -27.46 -15.73
C TYR A 791 22.08 -26.96 -16.57
N GLY A 792 22.01 -25.66 -16.87
CA GLY A 792 20.97 -25.08 -17.72
C GLY A 792 20.99 -25.64 -19.16
N LYS A 793 19.89 -26.26 -19.61
CA LYS A 793 19.80 -26.88 -20.96
C LYS A 793 19.81 -25.88 -22.12
N LYS A 794 19.43 -24.62 -21.89
CA LYS A 794 19.21 -23.58 -22.93
C LYS A 794 20.05 -22.32 -22.75
N ALA A 795 20.20 -21.86 -21.51
CA ALA A 795 20.90 -20.64 -21.14
C ALA A 795 21.82 -20.93 -19.95
N VAL A 796 22.88 -20.13 -19.82
CA VAL A 796 23.77 -20.16 -18.66
C VAL A 796 23.09 -19.37 -17.54
N LYS A 797 22.80 -20.03 -16.42
CA LYS A 797 22.15 -19.38 -15.30
C LYS A 797 23.20 -18.79 -14.36
N VAL A 798 23.09 -17.49 -14.09
CA VAL A 798 23.93 -16.78 -13.11
C VAL A 798 23.04 -16.42 -11.93
N ARG A 799 23.32 -17.01 -10.76
CA ARG A 799 22.57 -16.77 -9.53
C ARG A 799 22.74 -15.32 -9.07
N GLY A 800 21.68 -14.79 -8.48
CA GLY A 800 21.70 -13.48 -7.84
C GLY A 800 22.65 -13.47 -6.66
N ASN A 801 23.36 -12.36 -6.48
CA ASN A 801 24.30 -12.15 -5.37
C ASN A 801 24.33 -10.66 -5.02
N GLY A 802 24.04 -10.32 -3.76
CA GLY A 802 23.90 -8.94 -3.29
C GLY A 802 22.81 -8.17 -4.06
N ASN A 803 23.22 -7.14 -4.81
CA ASN A 803 22.29 -6.31 -5.60
C ASN A 803 21.96 -6.89 -6.99
N ARG A 804 22.68 -7.94 -7.45
CA ARG A 804 22.48 -8.60 -8.75
C ARG A 804 21.35 -9.62 -8.68
N ARG A 805 20.42 -9.61 -9.65
CA ARG A 805 19.37 -10.64 -9.79
C ARG A 805 19.89 -11.90 -10.49
N ASN A 806 19.08 -12.96 -10.45
CA ASN A 806 19.27 -14.11 -11.32
C ASN A 806 19.23 -13.65 -12.78
N ALA A 807 20.11 -14.20 -13.61
CA ALA A 807 20.18 -13.89 -15.03
C ALA A 807 20.37 -15.15 -15.85
N ASP A 808 19.65 -15.23 -16.97
CA ASP A 808 19.74 -16.30 -17.95
C ASP A 808 20.46 -15.75 -19.19
N ILE A 809 21.71 -16.17 -19.40
CA ILE A 809 22.54 -15.74 -20.52
C ILE A 809 22.44 -16.76 -21.65
N ILE A 810 21.75 -16.39 -22.73
CA ILE A 810 21.68 -17.17 -23.97
C ILE A 810 22.89 -16.82 -24.82
N ILE A 811 23.79 -17.79 -24.97
CA ILE A 811 24.91 -17.70 -25.92
C ILE A 811 24.43 -18.18 -27.29
N CYS A 812 24.45 -17.28 -28.27
CA CYS A 812 23.99 -17.57 -29.63
C CYS A 812 24.91 -16.97 -30.70
N GLN A 813 24.69 -17.38 -31.95
CA GLN A 813 25.28 -16.77 -33.13
C GLN A 813 24.17 -16.10 -33.96
N GLU A 814 24.54 -15.08 -34.73
CA GLU A 814 23.66 -14.46 -35.70
C GLU A 814 23.08 -15.52 -36.68
N PHE A 815 21.80 -15.38 -37.00
CA PHE A 815 21.11 -16.19 -37.99
C PHE A 815 20.48 -15.26 -39.03
N ARG A 816 20.51 -15.63 -40.30
CA ARG A 816 19.93 -14.82 -41.39
C ARG A 816 19.03 -15.68 -42.25
N ARG A 817 17.73 -15.40 -42.26
CA ARG A 817 16.80 -16.00 -43.23
C ARG A 817 16.66 -15.06 -44.41
N TYR A 818 17.20 -15.45 -45.55
CA TYR A 818 17.28 -14.59 -46.73
C TYR A 818 15.99 -14.64 -47.55
N ARG A 819 15.59 -13.45 -48.03
CA ARG A 819 14.50 -13.24 -48.98
C ARG A 819 15.04 -12.89 -50.38
N ASP A 820 16.13 -12.13 -50.45
CA ASP A 820 16.86 -11.86 -51.70
C ASP A 820 18.35 -11.60 -51.46
N PHE A 821 19.17 -11.77 -52.51
CA PHE A 821 20.61 -11.55 -52.49
C PHE A 821 21.10 -11.00 -53.84
N ASN A 822 21.59 -9.76 -53.84
CA ASN A 822 22.13 -9.08 -55.02
C ASN A 822 23.63 -8.78 -54.92
N GLY A 823 24.31 -9.34 -53.91
CA GLY A 823 25.72 -9.09 -53.59
C GLY A 823 25.89 -8.63 -52.14
N ILE A 824 27.12 -8.72 -51.64
CA ILE A 824 27.46 -8.28 -50.28
C ILE A 824 27.15 -6.78 -50.15
N GLY A 825 26.34 -6.41 -49.15
CA GLY A 825 25.85 -5.03 -48.96
C GLY A 825 24.53 -4.71 -49.66
N HIS A 826 24.01 -5.62 -50.50
CA HIS A 826 22.71 -5.52 -51.18
C HIS A 826 21.88 -6.78 -50.93
N GLU A 827 21.64 -7.04 -49.64
CA GLU A 827 21.04 -8.26 -49.12
C GLU A 827 19.70 -7.96 -48.44
N GLU A 828 18.71 -8.82 -48.63
CA GLU A 828 17.45 -8.75 -47.88
C GLU A 828 17.26 -10.02 -47.05
N PHE A 829 17.32 -9.88 -45.72
CA PHE A 829 17.14 -11.00 -44.81
C PHE A 829 16.42 -10.58 -43.52
N ALA A 830 15.81 -11.55 -42.85
CA ALA A 830 15.39 -11.43 -41.46
C ALA A 830 16.55 -11.84 -40.55
N GLU A 831 16.97 -10.91 -39.69
CA GLU A 831 18.04 -11.11 -38.71
C GLU A 831 17.51 -11.85 -37.46
N GLY A 832 18.07 -13.00 -37.14
CA GLY A 832 17.68 -13.84 -36.00
C GLY A 832 18.87 -14.27 -35.14
N ILE A 833 18.60 -15.22 -34.26
CA ILE A 833 19.60 -15.89 -33.44
C ILE A 833 19.51 -17.40 -33.63
N ALA A 834 20.66 -18.07 -33.59
CA ALA A 834 20.76 -19.52 -33.58
C ALA A 834 21.63 -20.01 -32.41
N PHE A 835 21.16 -21.05 -31.74
CA PHE A 835 21.88 -21.74 -30.64
C PHE A 835 21.47 -23.20 -30.61
N TYR A 836 22.11 -24.03 -29.78
CA TYR A 836 21.84 -25.47 -29.71
C TYR A 836 21.28 -25.88 -28.35
N ILE A 837 20.25 -26.73 -28.36
CA ILE A 837 19.76 -27.49 -27.21
C ILE A 837 20.05 -28.97 -27.48
N GLY A 838 20.97 -29.56 -26.71
CA GLY A 838 21.55 -30.85 -27.08
C GLY A 838 22.20 -30.76 -28.47
N ASN A 839 21.79 -31.64 -29.39
CA ASN A 839 22.25 -31.63 -30.79
C ASN A 839 21.30 -30.88 -31.74
N GLN A 840 20.20 -30.32 -31.24
CA GLN A 840 19.21 -29.64 -32.07
C GLN A 840 19.51 -28.14 -32.15
N ARG A 841 19.65 -27.61 -33.37
CA ARG A 841 19.74 -26.16 -33.62
C ARG A 841 18.37 -25.52 -33.46
N ILE A 842 18.31 -24.47 -32.67
CA ILE A 842 17.13 -23.63 -32.45
C ILE A 842 17.38 -22.29 -33.13
N GLU A 843 16.45 -21.89 -33.99
CA GLU A 843 16.46 -20.65 -34.74
C GLU A 843 15.28 -19.79 -34.27
N ASN A 844 15.51 -18.52 -33.96
CA ASN A 844 14.46 -17.63 -33.49
C ASN A 844 14.69 -16.17 -33.91
N PHE A 845 13.65 -15.35 -33.87
CA PHE A 845 13.63 -13.96 -34.34
C PHE A 845 13.15 -12.99 -33.24
N PRO A 846 13.91 -12.81 -32.15
CA PRO A 846 13.43 -12.07 -30.98
C PRO A 846 13.32 -10.57 -31.23
N LYS A 847 14.12 -10.03 -32.15
CA LYS A 847 14.13 -8.60 -32.48
C LYS A 847 12.81 -8.22 -33.16
N GLN A 848 12.47 -8.91 -34.25
CA GLN A 848 11.20 -8.78 -34.97
C GLN A 848 10.00 -9.01 -34.06
N HIS A 849 10.06 -10.03 -33.19
CA HIS A 849 9.00 -10.28 -32.21
C HIS A 849 8.76 -9.06 -31.31
N SER A 850 9.82 -8.49 -30.73
CA SER A 850 9.75 -7.32 -29.87
C SER A 850 9.29 -6.06 -30.60
N ASP A 851 9.82 -5.83 -31.80
CA ASP A 851 9.48 -4.66 -32.63
C ASP A 851 7.99 -4.71 -33.04
N ASN A 852 7.51 -5.88 -33.47
CA ASN A 852 6.11 -6.07 -33.87
C ASN A 852 5.15 -5.96 -32.67
N CYS A 853 5.53 -6.47 -31.49
CA CYS A 853 4.77 -6.28 -30.26
C CYS A 853 4.69 -4.80 -29.86
N THR A 854 5.79 -4.06 -30.03
CA THR A 854 5.86 -2.63 -29.71
C THR A 854 5.03 -1.81 -30.69
N ALA A 855 5.14 -2.07 -32.00
CA ALA A 855 4.30 -1.44 -33.02
C ALA A 855 2.82 -1.67 -32.75
N LYS A 856 2.42 -2.92 -32.47
CA LYS A 856 1.02 -3.24 -32.15
C LYS A 856 0.52 -2.54 -30.88
N HIS A 857 1.39 -2.36 -29.88
CA HIS A 857 1.03 -1.61 -28.68
C HIS A 857 0.84 -0.12 -28.95
N GLN A 858 1.71 0.49 -29.77
CA GLN A 858 1.56 1.89 -30.18
C GLN A 858 0.26 2.12 -30.93
N GLU A 859 -0.19 1.15 -31.73
CA GLU A 859 -1.45 1.25 -32.48
C GLU A 859 -2.71 1.01 -31.62
N THR A 860 -2.60 0.20 -30.56
CA THR A 860 -3.77 -0.22 -29.76
C THR A 860 -3.88 0.47 -28.40
N GLY A 861 -2.79 1.05 -27.88
CA GLY A 861 -2.69 1.55 -26.50
C GLY A 861 -2.71 0.46 -25.41
N ASN A 862 -3.29 -0.72 -25.69
CA ASN A 862 -3.59 -1.73 -24.69
C ASN A 862 -2.96 -3.11 -24.92
N PHE A 863 -2.28 -3.37 -26.04
CA PHE A 863 -1.69 -4.69 -26.31
C PHE A 863 -0.79 -5.21 -25.17
N LYS A 864 0.22 -4.44 -24.74
CA LYS A 864 1.14 -4.88 -23.66
C LYS A 864 0.44 -4.96 -22.30
N HIS A 865 -0.55 -4.09 -22.02
CA HIS A 865 -1.42 -4.19 -20.85
C HIS A 865 -2.14 -5.54 -20.81
N MET A 866 -2.76 -5.93 -21.93
CA MET A 866 -3.48 -7.19 -22.05
C MET A 866 -2.55 -8.41 -21.93
N VAL A 867 -1.34 -8.35 -22.51
CA VAL A 867 -0.33 -9.40 -22.31
C VAL A 867 -0.02 -9.60 -20.82
N ARG A 868 0.15 -8.51 -20.06
CA ARG A 868 0.44 -8.59 -18.62
C ARG A 868 -0.74 -9.12 -17.81
N ILE A 869 -1.97 -8.76 -18.18
CA ILE A 869 -3.19 -9.36 -17.60
C ILE A 869 -3.20 -10.88 -17.81
N PHE A 870 -3.03 -11.36 -19.05
CA PHE A 870 -3.00 -12.80 -19.34
C PHE A 870 -1.85 -13.52 -18.61
N LYS A 871 -0.69 -12.89 -18.45
CA LYS A 871 0.44 -13.45 -17.69
C LYS A 871 0.16 -13.53 -16.19
N ASN A 872 -0.45 -12.49 -15.61
CA ASN A 872 -0.83 -12.51 -14.19
C ASN A 872 -1.93 -13.53 -13.92
N MET A 873 -2.94 -13.63 -14.79
CA MET A 873 -3.94 -14.70 -14.72
C MET A 873 -3.30 -16.08 -14.82
N ARG A 874 -2.37 -16.30 -15.74
CA ARG A 874 -1.59 -17.55 -15.80
C ARG A 874 -0.91 -17.84 -14.47
N ASN A 875 -0.22 -16.87 -13.87
CA ASN A 875 0.49 -17.08 -12.60
C ASN A 875 -0.47 -17.45 -11.47
N ARG A 876 -1.61 -16.75 -11.36
CA ARG A 876 -2.67 -17.08 -10.39
C ARG A 876 -3.28 -18.45 -10.62
N MET A 877 -3.52 -18.83 -11.88
CA MET A 877 -3.99 -20.17 -12.21
C MET A 877 -2.98 -21.26 -11.81
N ILE A 878 -1.67 -20.97 -11.88
CA ILE A 878 -0.63 -21.91 -11.40
C ILE A 878 -0.66 -22.00 -9.87
N GLU A 879 -0.68 -20.86 -9.17
CA GLU A 879 -0.76 -20.79 -7.70
C GLU A 879 -2.00 -21.52 -7.17
N ASN A 880 -3.14 -21.38 -7.85
CA ASN A 880 -4.42 -21.95 -7.45
C ASN A 880 -4.66 -23.37 -8.00
N GLY A 881 -3.68 -23.97 -8.68
CA GLY A 881 -3.77 -25.34 -9.19
C GLY A 881 -4.69 -25.55 -10.40
N PHE A 882 -5.11 -24.48 -11.08
CA PHE A 882 -5.87 -24.53 -12.34
C PHE A 882 -5.00 -24.87 -13.56
N LEU A 883 -3.70 -24.58 -13.51
CA LEU A 883 -2.76 -24.77 -14.61
C LEU A 883 -1.40 -25.27 -14.10
N ALA A 884 -0.81 -26.27 -14.75
CA ALA A 884 0.55 -26.70 -14.42
C ALA A 884 1.61 -25.70 -14.92
N GLU A 885 2.73 -25.59 -14.19
CA GLU A 885 3.88 -24.78 -14.60
C GLU A 885 4.44 -25.26 -15.96
N GLY A 886 4.90 -24.32 -16.79
CA GLY A 886 5.50 -24.61 -18.10
C GLY A 886 4.50 -24.82 -19.25
N ILE A 887 3.19 -24.89 -19.00
CA ILE A 887 2.17 -25.07 -20.06
C ILE A 887 2.05 -23.83 -20.96
N ALA A 888 2.14 -22.62 -20.39
CA ALA A 888 1.96 -21.35 -21.11
C ALA A 888 3.17 -20.39 -20.95
N PRO A 889 4.29 -20.65 -21.66
CA PRO A 889 5.43 -19.73 -21.70
C PRO A 889 5.05 -18.32 -22.18
N SER A 890 5.65 -17.29 -21.58
CA SER A 890 5.33 -15.88 -21.89
C SER A 890 5.47 -15.54 -23.38
N TYR A 891 6.51 -16.06 -24.04
CA TYR A 891 6.74 -15.86 -25.48
C TYR A 891 5.55 -16.29 -26.34
N PHE A 892 4.88 -17.39 -25.99
CA PHE A 892 3.73 -17.88 -26.73
C PHE A 892 2.43 -17.15 -26.39
N ILE A 893 2.27 -16.65 -25.16
CA ILE A 893 1.16 -15.76 -24.78
C ILE A 893 1.21 -14.46 -25.59
N GLU A 894 2.41 -13.87 -25.71
CA GLU A 894 2.64 -12.70 -26.56
C GLU A 894 2.30 -12.97 -28.02
N GLY A 895 2.77 -14.10 -28.56
CA GLY A 895 2.44 -14.54 -29.92
C GLY A 895 0.94 -14.73 -30.13
N MET A 896 0.25 -15.36 -29.18
CA MET A 896 -1.20 -15.58 -29.25
C MET A 896 -1.95 -14.24 -29.35
N LEU A 897 -1.69 -13.31 -28.43
CA LEU A 897 -2.32 -12.00 -28.43
C LEU A 897 -1.90 -11.16 -29.64
N TRP A 898 -0.70 -11.36 -30.19
CA TRP A 898 -0.24 -10.64 -31.38
C TRP A 898 -1.09 -10.94 -32.63
N ASN A 899 -1.74 -12.11 -32.71
CA ASN A 899 -2.63 -12.41 -33.84
C ASN A 899 -4.03 -11.77 -33.71
N VAL A 900 -4.44 -11.35 -32.51
CA VAL A 900 -5.78 -10.80 -32.25
C VAL A 900 -5.98 -9.47 -33.02
N PRO A 901 -7.11 -9.23 -33.70
CA PRO A 901 -7.36 -7.97 -34.39
C PRO A 901 -7.27 -6.74 -33.45
N LYS A 902 -6.77 -5.63 -33.98
CA LYS A 902 -6.45 -4.42 -33.20
C LYS A 902 -7.68 -3.82 -32.51
N ASP A 903 -8.85 -3.92 -33.13
CA ASP A 903 -10.12 -3.43 -32.60
C ASP A 903 -10.59 -4.16 -31.33
N LYS A 904 -10.07 -5.36 -31.05
CA LYS A 904 -10.44 -6.14 -29.86
C LYS A 904 -9.74 -5.69 -28.57
N PHE A 905 -8.82 -4.72 -28.66
CA PHE A 905 -8.10 -4.17 -27.51
C PHE A 905 -8.72 -2.87 -26.97
N ALA A 906 -9.85 -2.44 -27.53
CA ALA A 906 -10.56 -1.24 -27.13
C ALA A 906 -11.51 -1.48 -25.94
N GLY A 907 -11.89 -0.41 -25.26
CA GLY A 907 -12.78 -0.45 -24.10
C GLY A 907 -12.05 -0.58 -22.78
N THR A 908 -12.77 -1.00 -21.74
CA THR A 908 -12.20 -1.38 -20.44
C THR A 908 -11.34 -2.64 -20.57
N TYR A 909 -10.49 -2.93 -19.60
CA TYR A 909 -9.71 -4.16 -19.60
C TYR A 909 -10.59 -5.39 -19.58
N ALA A 910 -11.71 -5.38 -18.85
CA ALA A 910 -12.65 -6.49 -18.88
C ALA A 910 -13.26 -6.71 -20.28
N GLU A 911 -13.71 -5.64 -20.94
CA GLU A 911 -14.27 -5.70 -22.30
C GLU A 911 -13.24 -6.19 -23.31
N ALA A 912 -12.03 -5.61 -23.27
CA ALA A 912 -10.93 -5.96 -24.15
C ALA A 912 -10.48 -7.41 -23.91
N TRP A 913 -10.46 -7.88 -22.66
CA TRP A 913 -10.12 -9.26 -22.33
C TRP A 913 -11.13 -10.23 -22.94
N VAL A 914 -12.42 -10.00 -22.73
CA VAL A 914 -13.50 -10.86 -23.27
C VAL A 914 -13.46 -10.86 -24.80
N ALA A 915 -13.25 -9.70 -25.43
CA ALA A 915 -13.16 -9.58 -26.87
C ALA A 915 -11.93 -10.33 -27.44
N CYS A 916 -10.77 -10.18 -26.81
CA CYS A 916 -9.55 -10.90 -27.17
C CYS A 916 -9.73 -12.42 -26.99
N PHE A 917 -10.23 -12.85 -25.84
CA PHE A 917 -10.40 -14.26 -25.50
C PHE A 917 -11.37 -14.96 -26.46
N ASN A 918 -12.54 -14.34 -26.72
CA ASN A 918 -13.53 -14.89 -27.65
C ASN A 918 -12.96 -15.04 -29.07
N TRP A 919 -12.15 -14.09 -29.53
CA TRP A 919 -11.47 -14.23 -30.82
C TRP A 919 -10.45 -15.37 -30.82
N ILE A 920 -9.66 -15.51 -29.75
CA ILE A 920 -8.63 -16.57 -29.63
C ILE A 920 -9.25 -17.97 -29.69
N VAL A 921 -10.40 -18.19 -29.05
CA VAL A 921 -11.02 -19.53 -29.00
C VAL A 921 -11.84 -19.85 -30.25
N THR A 922 -12.18 -18.86 -31.08
CA THR A 922 -12.97 -19.03 -32.31
C THR A 922 -12.11 -19.07 -33.57
N THR A 923 -10.91 -18.48 -33.53
CA THR A 923 -10.00 -18.45 -34.68
C THR A 923 -9.39 -19.82 -35.00
N ASP A 924 -8.95 -20.00 -36.24
CA ASP A 924 -8.21 -21.19 -36.65
C ASP A 924 -6.78 -21.13 -36.09
N LYS A 925 -6.56 -21.83 -34.98
CA LYS A 925 -5.26 -21.88 -34.29
C LYS A 925 -4.11 -22.33 -35.19
N THR A 926 -4.39 -23.06 -36.28
CA THR A 926 -3.35 -23.51 -37.20
C THR A 926 -2.77 -22.36 -38.04
N LYS A 927 -3.45 -21.22 -38.13
CA LYS A 927 -2.99 -20.04 -38.87
C LYS A 927 -2.26 -19.01 -37.99
N LEU A 928 -2.22 -19.24 -36.68
CA LEU A 928 -1.54 -18.33 -35.76
C LEU A 928 -0.02 -18.40 -35.98
N THR A 929 0.62 -17.24 -35.95
CA THR A 929 2.08 -17.11 -36.03
C THR A 929 2.65 -16.52 -34.73
N THR A 930 3.94 -16.71 -34.47
CA THR A 930 4.64 -15.97 -33.42
C THR A 930 4.59 -14.47 -33.74
N ALA A 931 4.84 -13.59 -32.78
CA ALA A 931 4.77 -12.15 -33.05
C ALA A 931 5.82 -11.68 -34.06
N SER A 932 6.87 -12.48 -34.32
CA SER A 932 7.83 -12.23 -35.39
C SER A 932 7.21 -12.34 -36.80
N GLY A 933 6.12 -13.08 -36.96
CA GLY A 933 5.54 -13.44 -38.26
C GLY A 933 6.32 -14.52 -39.04
N LEU A 934 7.45 -15.00 -38.52
CA LEU A 934 8.39 -15.88 -39.24
C LEU A 934 8.32 -17.36 -38.82
N HIS A 935 7.53 -17.67 -37.80
CA HIS A 935 7.23 -19.02 -37.34
C HIS A 935 5.75 -19.17 -37.02
N TRP A 936 5.20 -20.36 -37.26
CA TRP A 936 3.89 -20.75 -36.76
C TRP A 936 3.87 -20.77 -35.23
N LEU A 937 2.76 -20.37 -34.64
CA LEU A 937 2.60 -20.36 -33.18
C LEU A 937 2.25 -21.74 -32.64
N VAL A 938 1.26 -22.42 -33.23
CA VAL A 938 0.72 -23.69 -32.70
C VAL A 938 1.00 -24.83 -33.67
N ARG A 939 1.95 -25.70 -33.33
CA ARG A 939 2.34 -26.90 -34.09
C ARG A 939 2.95 -27.93 -33.14
N ASP A 940 2.72 -29.20 -33.43
CA ASP A 940 3.37 -30.30 -32.73
C ASP A 940 4.73 -30.62 -33.37
N ASN A 941 5.62 -31.27 -32.61
CA ASN A 941 6.95 -31.72 -33.06
C ASN A 941 7.92 -30.61 -33.52
N SER A 942 7.70 -29.36 -33.11
CA SER A 942 8.61 -28.25 -33.36
C SER A 942 9.05 -27.61 -32.05
N PRO A 943 10.36 -27.42 -31.78
CA PRO A 943 10.85 -26.83 -30.54
C PRO A 943 10.61 -25.31 -30.45
N VAL A 944 10.19 -24.68 -31.55
CA VAL A 944 9.93 -23.23 -31.64
C VAL A 944 8.43 -22.90 -31.70
N CYS A 945 7.57 -23.91 -31.62
CA CYS A 945 6.11 -23.75 -31.62
C CYS A 945 5.52 -24.18 -30.28
N TRP A 946 4.35 -23.63 -29.94
CA TRP A 946 3.53 -24.04 -28.81
C TRP A 946 2.83 -25.36 -29.12
N PRO A 947 3.04 -26.44 -28.34
CA PRO A 947 2.32 -27.69 -28.55
C PRO A 947 0.80 -27.51 -28.49
N THR A 948 0.07 -28.19 -29.39
CA THR A 948 -1.38 -28.03 -29.54
C THR A 948 -2.12 -28.34 -28.24
N ALA A 949 -1.69 -29.39 -27.53
CA ALA A 949 -2.27 -29.79 -26.25
C ALA A 949 -2.12 -28.70 -25.17
N ASN A 950 -0.95 -28.05 -25.10
CA ASN A 950 -0.68 -27.00 -24.12
C ASN A 950 -1.49 -25.74 -24.40
N PHE A 951 -1.63 -25.35 -25.68
CA PHE A 951 -2.48 -24.23 -26.09
C PHE A 951 -3.94 -24.45 -25.66
N ASN A 952 -4.50 -25.62 -25.96
CA ASN A 952 -5.88 -25.95 -25.59
C ASN A 952 -6.08 -25.99 -24.07
N THR A 953 -5.10 -26.54 -23.34
CA THR A 953 -5.15 -26.61 -21.87
C THR A 953 -5.16 -25.22 -21.27
N PHE A 954 -4.33 -24.31 -21.79
CA PHE A 954 -4.27 -22.93 -21.31
C PHE A 954 -5.56 -22.15 -21.58
N THR A 955 -6.12 -22.23 -22.80
CA THR A 955 -7.36 -21.50 -23.13
C THR A 955 -8.57 -22.05 -22.39
N ALA A 956 -8.65 -23.36 -22.16
CA ALA A 956 -9.68 -23.96 -21.31
C ALA A 956 -9.56 -23.51 -19.85
N ALA A 957 -8.34 -23.47 -19.30
CA ALA A 957 -8.08 -22.99 -17.95
C ALA A 957 -8.45 -21.51 -17.79
N LEU A 958 -8.08 -20.65 -18.76
CA LEU A 958 -8.44 -19.23 -18.76
C LEU A 958 -9.95 -19.02 -18.74
N LYS A 959 -10.70 -19.79 -19.55
CA LYS A 959 -12.17 -19.72 -19.55
C LYS A 959 -12.71 -20.07 -18.16
N LYS A 960 -12.29 -21.21 -17.63
CA LYS A 960 -12.73 -21.69 -16.33
C LYS A 960 -12.41 -20.70 -15.21
N TYR A 961 -11.23 -20.10 -15.24
CA TYR A 961 -10.75 -19.16 -14.24
C TYR A 961 -11.41 -17.77 -14.34
N TRP A 962 -11.92 -17.38 -15.51
CA TRP A 962 -12.68 -16.15 -15.69
C TRP A 962 -14.16 -16.30 -15.32
N GLU A 963 -14.70 -17.51 -15.50
CA GLU A 963 -16.09 -17.86 -15.15
C GLU A 963 -16.25 -18.26 -13.68
N SER A 964 -15.14 -18.55 -12.98
CA SER A 964 -15.05 -18.72 -11.53
C SER A 964 -14.74 -17.41 -10.84
#